data_AF-A0A0U2MH72-F1
#
_entry.id   AF-A0A0U2MH72-F1
#
_cell.length_a   1.000
_cell.length_b   1.000
_cell.length_c   1.000
_cell.angle_alpha   90.00
_cell.angle_beta   90.00
_cell.angle_gamma   90.00
#
_symmetry.space_group_name_H-M   'P 1'
#
loop_
_entity.id
_entity.type
_entity.pdbx_description
1 polymer ?
#
loop_
_entity_poly.entity_id
_entity_poly.type
_entity_poly.pdbx_seq_one_letter_code
_entity_poly.pdbx_strand_id
1 'polypeptide(L)'
;MSVRGERSRLAGRSRRRPGKRRSKTGIVLRLALSLAVIVAAVRWLAGGGQELEARSISVERLMDFENKDAVPPYASVMLNRKTGTEGGSGLQPIELAPYAYNAASSEAKLAVEDGREGKVLRWENEQGWVEWSFRAAQAGWYELHMEYKPLEGSNASVVRGVQLDGFYPFSESERIELERLWKDSKFPYDRNEIGQQIRPPQTELSDWTEKAVAHYAASSEPLLYWLEPGEHTIRLVGVREPVALRKLSFRPPEQIATYQDYIASLPPQDEEEEWFAVIEAEQLLRKSSVAIQTDFWSEPHISPDPKGRITYNVLGGQRWRLPGEWVEWAFEVPKSGWYEIDLKAFQDYRNGFHAYRTLSIDGKVPFREMLHYGIPTRKEFHIHTIADRHGEAYRFYLEAGSHTLRLTSDSSMLQPVFLALKDTLDEIAVYDRHIRLLTGNYSKSAFDANIDSTRTWDMKKLDPNVERTIEGFIRRLTDIRHYIDGLNGVNSDLSEAIKASVSILEQLYADVDDIPVKINDFATIQNHIGSWMATLTQQPLLLDYIVVRTPETDTGLKTATVLSRVPYALTDFFRSFYMDYDTRKHNREEALTVWVQRGRDYVELLREMVDQDFTPRTGIEVNINLMPNPNMLILGNAAGDVPDIALGVGESTPADFAMRNAAEDLTQFSDFEEVFGRFIPGVSRSMMYDGGVYGLPEVQNFQILFYRTDILDSLGLEVPDTWEELFDMLPTLQENGMTIHYPKADFSTIFFQNGAEVYADDGLHAMLTSEAGHKAFRMWTELYTKHNLPIDIPAFFQHFRDGDIPVGIGDFNTYVQLLVAAPEITGHWKIVPLPGIEQPGGEIARWSPQGISAAMMMEKSDRKEDAWTFLKWWTSAEVQSQYARDLESFYGLEFRWNTANVEAMKSLVWPADDLEALREQARWAKNMPYVPGYYFLTREMEFAWNRTVLENMPARESLEQSQLSLQREMNRRQNDFGIEAGDHLGIPQIVQPYEWEENDR
;
A
#
# COMPACT_ATOMS: atom_id res chain seq x y z
N MET A 1 14.11 -75.53 5.59
CA MET A 1 14.88 -76.63 4.98
C MET A 1 15.94 -76.04 4.05
N SER A 2 17.23 -76.19 4.46
CA SER A 2 18.46 -76.43 3.66
C SER A 2 18.54 -75.99 2.19
N VAL A 3 19.61 -75.39 1.60
CA VAL A 3 20.98 -74.99 1.96
C VAL A 3 21.61 -74.24 0.74
N ARG A 4 22.53 -73.28 1.01
CA ARG A 4 23.72 -72.74 0.26
C ARG A 4 23.76 -72.71 -1.28
N GLY A 5 24.18 -71.59 -1.89
CA GLY A 5 25.59 -71.21 -2.22
C GLY A 5 25.66 -70.97 -3.74
N GLU A 6 26.46 -70.12 -4.40
CA GLU A 6 27.79 -69.56 -4.17
C GLU A 6 28.03 -68.44 -5.24
N ARG A 7 29.04 -67.58 -5.02
CA ARG A 7 29.46 -66.44 -5.86
C ARG A 7 30.39 -66.85 -7.03
N SER A 8 30.48 -66.06 -8.11
CA SER A 8 31.74 -65.52 -8.73
C SER A 8 31.43 -64.73 -10.03
N ARG A 9 31.85 -63.45 -10.18
CA ARG A 9 33.11 -62.84 -10.71
C ARG A 9 33.05 -62.38 -12.19
N LEU A 10 33.11 -61.04 -12.34
CA LEU A 10 34.00 -60.19 -13.17
C LEU A 10 34.26 -60.45 -14.68
N ALA A 11 33.99 -59.36 -15.42
CA ALA A 11 34.81 -58.67 -16.43
C ALA A 11 34.90 -59.18 -17.90
N GLY A 12 34.53 -58.30 -18.84
CA GLY A 12 35.11 -58.28 -20.20
C GLY A 12 34.32 -57.56 -21.30
N ARG A 13 34.90 -56.46 -21.82
CA ARG A 13 34.89 -55.97 -23.22
C ARG A 13 33.87 -54.92 -23.73
N SER A 14 34.47 -53.76 -24.00
CA SER A 14 34.60 -53.07 -25.31
C SER A 14 33.52 -52.08 -25.79
N ARG A 15 34.02 -50.89 -26.15
CA ARG A 15 33.37 -49.78 -26.86
C ARG A 15 32.85 -50.21 -28.25
N ARG A 16 31.59 -49.88 -28.56
CA ARG A 16 31.11 -49.59 -29.92
C ARG A 16 30.07 -48.46 -29.89
N ARG A 17 30.28 -47.44 -30.75
CA ARG A 17 29.35 -46.33 -31.04
C ARG A 17 28.01 -46.87 -31.58
N PRO A 18 26.85 -46.27 -31.25
CA PRO A 18 25.64 -46.46 -32.04
C PRO A 18 25.42 -45.30 -33.02
N GLY A 19 25.22 -45.65 -34.28
CA GLY A 19 24.85 -44.75 -35.36
C GLY A 19 23.38 -44.31 -35.29
N LYS A 20 23.14 -43.21 -36.02
CA LYS A 20 21.85 -42.58 -36.28
C LYS A 20 20.77 -43.60 -36.72
N ARG A 21 19.74 -43.77 -35.90
CA ARG A 21 18.40 -44.18 -36.33
C ARG A 21 17.45 -43.02 -36.07
N ARG A 22 17.07 -42.29 -37.13
CA ARG A 22 15.95 -41.33 -37.09
C ARG A 22 14.68 -42.14 -36.79
N SER A 23 14.13 -42.01 -35.59
CA SER A 23 12.87 -42.65 -35.24
C SER A 23 11.71 -41.87 -35.85
N LYS A 24 10.80 -42.58 -36.53
CA LYS A 24 9.54 -42.04 -37.06
C LYS A 24 8.65 -41.40 -35.96
N THR A 25 8.94 -41.69 -34.70
CA THR A 25 8.32 -41.11 -33.50
C THR A 25 8.51 -39.59 -33.41
N GLY A 26 9.65 -39.07 -33.88
CA GLY A 26 9.90 -37.61 -33.89
C GLY A 26 9.05 -36.84 -34.91
N ILE A 27 8.54 -37.50 -35.95
CA ILE A 27 7.69 -36.84 -36.97
C ILE A 27 6.24 -36.80 -36.49
N VAL A 28 5.75 -37.85 -35.83
CA VAL A 28 4.40 -37.89 -35.24
C VAL A 28 4.28 -36.92 -34.08
N LEU A 29 5.31 -36.83 -33.22
CA LEU A 29 5.32 -35.86 -32.11
C LEU A 29 5.36 -34.40 -32.62
N ARG A 30 6.07 -34.15 -33.73
CA ARG A 30 6.11 -32.83 -34.39
C ARG A 30 4.77 -32.49 -35.04
N LEU A 31 4.14 -33.42 -35.74
CA LEU A 31 2.80 -33.20 -36.32
C LEU A 31 1.74 -33.00 -35.24
N ALA A 32 1.82 -33.70 -34.10
CA ALA A 32 0.93 -33.50 -32.97
C ALA A 32 1.14 -32.14 -32.29
N LEU A 33 2.39 -31.70 -32.12
CA LEU A 33 2.70 -30.34 -31.64
C LEU A 33 2.24 -29.27 -32.63
N SER A 34 2.46 -29.46 -33.94
CA SER A 34 2.00 -28.54 -34.97
C SER A 34 0.48 -28.47 -35.01
N LEU A 35 -0.22 -29.59 -34.87
CA LEU A 35 -1.68 -29.64 -34.82
C LEU A 35 -2.20 -29.00 -33.52
N ALA A 36 -1.53 -29.18 -32.37
CA ALA A 36 -1.88 -28.52 -31.12
C ALA A 36 -1.68 -27.01 -31.18
N VAL A 37 -0.60 -26.55 -31.83
CA VAL A 37 -0.33 -25.11 -32.07
C VAL A 37 -1.33 -24.53 -33.08
N ILE A 38 -1.71 -25.28 -34.12
CA ILE A 38 -2.74 -24.87 -35.08
C ILE A 38 -4.12 -24.85 -34.43
N VAL A 39 -4.46 -25.82 -33.56
CA VAL A 39 -5.73 -25.83 -32.82
C VAL A 39 -5.78 -24.73 -31.77
N ALA A 40 -4.66 -24.42 -31.11
CA ALA A 40 -4.53 -23.27 -30.21
C ALA A 40 -4.65 -21.94 -30.98
N ALA A 41 -3.99 -21.83 -32.15
CA ALA A 41 -4.08 -20.67 -33.02
C ALA A 41 -5.49 -20.49 -33.63
N VAL A 42 -6.18 -21.59 -33.99
CA VAL A 42 -7.56 -21.57 -34.50
C VAL A 42 -8.55 -21.28 -33.38
N ARG A 43 -8.36 -21.78 -32.16
CA ARG A 43 -9.18 -21.37 -30.99
C ARG A 43 -8.98 -19.90 -30.63
N TRP A 44 -7.78 -19.38 -30.81
CA TRP A 44 -7.47 -17.97 -30.57
C TRP A 44 -8.03 -17.07 -31.68
N LEU A 45 -7.93 -17.47 -32.96
CA LEU A 45 -8.54 -16.79 -34.10
C LEU A 45 -10.07 -16.90 -34.15
N ALA A 46 -10.66 -17.94 -33.54
CA ALA A 46 -12.10 -18.13 -33.41
C ALA A 46 -12.70 -17.46 -32.16
N GLY A 47 -11.87 -16.87 -31.30
CA GLY A 47 -12.30 -16.01 -30.20
C GLY A 47 -12.63 -14.60 -30.70
N GLY A 48 -13.50 -14.49 -31.70
CA GLY A 48 -14.11 -13.22 -32.04
C GLY A 48 -15.01 -12.82 -30.88
N GLY A 49 -14.66 -11.73 -30.18
CA GLY A 49 -15.53 -11.13 -29.17
C GLY A 49 -16.92 -10.92 -29.78
N GLN A 50 -17.96 -11.30 -29.04
CA GLN A 50 -19.31 -10.92 -29.41
C GLN A 50 -19.40 -9.40 -29.37
N GLU A 51 -19.71 -8.76 -30.50
CA GLU A 51 -20.23 -7.41 -30.49
C GLU A 51 -21.54 -7.45 -29.71
N LEU A 52 -21.53 -6.90 -28.50
CA LEU A 52 -22.72 -6.68 -27.70
C LEU A 52 -23.31 -5.35 -28.15
N GLU A 53 -24.56 -5.36 -28.61
CA GLU A 53 -25.34 -4.14 -28.71
C GLU A 53 -25.51 -3.56 -27.29
N ALA A 54 -24.84 -2.44 -27.04
CA ALA A 54 -24.91 -1.71 -25.79
C ALA A 54 -26.37 -1.33 -25.48
N ARG A 55 -26.91 -1.82 -24.36
CA ARG A 55 -28.10 -1.21 -23.75
C ARG A 55 -27.62 0.04 -23.01
N SER A 56 -27.94 1.22 -23.53
CA SER A 56 -27.59 2.50 -22.90
C SER A 56 -28.41 2.69 -21.62
N ILE A 57 -27.83 2.32 -20.47
CA ILE A 57 -28.32 2.80 -19.18
C ILE A 57 -27.76 4.20 -18.97
N SER A 58 -28.64 5.14 -18.64
CA SER A 58 -28.23 6.52 -18.40
C SER A 58 -27.62 6.66 -16.99
N VAL A 59 -26.74 7.65 -16.81
CA VAL A 59 -26.11 7.93 -15.52
C VAL A 59 -27.17 8.23 -14.45
N GLU A 60 -28.27 8.91 -14.81
CA GLU A 60 -29.37 9.21 -13.89
C GLU A 60 -30.01 7.95 -13.33
N ARG A 61 -30.18 6.91 -14.16
CA ARG A 61 -30.73 5.63 -13.71
C ARG A 61 -29.75 4.85 -12.83
N LEU A 62 -28.46 4.94 -13.12
CA LEU A 62 -27.42 4.30 -12.31
C LEU A 62 -27.29 4.97 -10.93
N MET A 63 -27.53 6.27 -10.88
CA MET A 63 -27.43 7.12 -9.70
C MET A 63 -28.78 7.34 -8.99
N ASP A 64 -29.82 6.57 -9.36
CA ASP A 64 -31.16 6.60 -8.74
C ASP A 64 -31.17 5.76 -7.45
N PHE A 65 -30.37 6.17 -6.47
CA PHE A 65 -30.31 5.59 -5.13
C PHE A 65 -30.36 6.68 -4.05
N GLU A 66 -30.79 6.30 -2.85
CA GLU A 66 -30.86 7.21 -1.71
C GLU A 66 -29.47 7.37 -1.11
N ASN A 67 -28.84 8.51 -1.33
CA ASN A 67 -27.56 8.79 -0.68
C ASN A 67 -27.76 8.94 0.84
N LYS A 68 -27.14 8.04 1.61
CA LYS A 68 -27.18 8.03 3.08
C LYS A 68 -25.99 8.76 3.71
N ASP A 69 -24.98 9.12 2.92
CA ASP A 69 -23.84 9.90 3.40
C ASP A 69 -24.30 11.32 3.79
N ALA A 70 -23.76 11.85 4.89
CA ALA A 70 -24.12 13.19 5.39
C ALA A 70 -23.77 14.31 4.39
N VAL A 71 -22.75 14.10 3.55
CA VAL A 71 -22.31 15.02 2.50
C VAL A 71 -22.49 14.33 1.14
N PRO A 72 -23.18 14.95 0.17
CA PRO A 72 -23.42 14.32 -1.13
C PRO A 72 -22.16 14.24 -2.00
N PRO A 73 -21.96 13.18 -2.80
CA PRO A 73 -20.85 13.14 -3.75
C PRO A 73 -21.08 14.14 -4.89
N TYR A 74 -19.99 14.69 -5.44
CA TYR A 74 -20.01 15.74 -6.47
C TYR A 74 -20.86 15.35 -7.69
N ALA A 75 -20.74 14.09 -8.13
CA ALA A 75 -21.51 13.57 -9.25
C ALA A 75 -23.04 13.74 -9.03
N SER A 76 -23.53 13.49 -7.81
CA SER A 76 -24.94 13.63 -7.45
C SER A 76 -25.39 15.09 -7.41
N VAL A 77 -24.53 16.00 -6.95
CA VAL A 77 -24.80 17.45 -6.99
C VAL A 77 -24.90 17.94 -8.44
N MET A 78 -23.99 17.48 -9.30
CA MET A 78 -23.97 17.85 -10.72
C MET A 78 -25.12 17.25 -11.53
N LEU A 79 -25.63 16.05 -11.18
CA LEU A 79 -26.82 15.48 -11.81
C LEU A 79 -28.08 16.32 -11.53
N ASN A 80 -28.20 16.86 -10.32
CA ASN A 80 -29.31 17.72 -9.92
C ASN A 80 -29.15 19.18 -10.38
N ARG A 81 -28.07 19.49 -11.10
CA ARG A 81 -27.83 20.81 -11.69
C ARG A 81 -28.91 21.10 -12.73
N LYS A 82 -29.76 22.11 -12.48
CA LYS A 82 -30.73 22.60 -13.48
C LYS A 82 -29.97 23.11 -14.70
N THR A 83 -30.11 22.42 -15.83
CA THR A 83 -29.49 22.73 -17.13
C THR A 83 -29.99 24.02 -17.81
N GLY A 84 -30.65 24.92 -17.07
CA GLY A 84 -31.40 26.04 -17.65
C GLY A 84 -31.03 27.45 -17.19
N THR A 85 -30.24 27.65 -16.14
CA THR A 85 -29.90 28.99 -15.63
C THR A 85 -28.53 28.98 -14.97
N GLU A 86 -27.70 29.99 -15.29
CA GLU A 86 -26.48 30.40 -14.55
C GLU A 86 -25.13 29.76 -14.95
N GLY A 87 -24.91 29.55 -16.24
CA GLY A 87 -23.58 29.29 -16.81
C GLY A 87 -23.18 30.32 -17.87
N GLY A 88 -22.28 31.25 -17.52
CA GLY A 88 -21.21 31.66 -18.46
C GLY A 88 -21.20 33.07 -19.06
N SER A 89 -22.26 33.89 -19.02
CA SER A 89 -22.16 35.28 -19.53
C SER A 89 -22.42 36.32 -18.44
N GLY A 90 -21.35 36.93 -17.91
CA GLY A 90 -21.41 38.07 -16.99
C GLY A 90 -20.87 37.86 -15.58
N LEU A 91 -20.59 36.62 -15.15
CA LEU A 91 -19.96 36.34 -13.86
C LEU A 91 -18.57 36.99 -13.79
N GLN A 92 -18.30 37.71 -12.70
CA GLN A 92 -17.01 38.35 -12.45
C GLN A 92 -16.16 37.49 -11.53
N PRO A 93 -14.83 37.38 -11.76
CA PRO A 93 -13.93 36.72 -10.83
C PRO A 93 -13.96 37.39 -9.44
N ILE A 94 -13.86 36.57 -8.40
CA ILE A 94 -13.73 37.02 -7.01
C ILE A 94 -12.32 36.66 -6.56
N GLU A 95 -11.53 37.65 -6.16
CA GLU A 95 -10.17 37.42 -5.68
C GLU A 95 -10.09 37.58 -4.16
N LEU A 96 -9.37 36.66 -3.52
CA LEU A 96 -9.17 36.59 -2.10
C LEU A 96 -7.66 36.58 -1.81
N ALA A 97 -7.26 37.41 -0.86
CA ALA A 97 -5.90 37.49 -0.37
C ALA A 97 -5.72 36.53 0.82
N PRO A 98 -4.96 35.43 0.70
CA PRO A 98 -4.84 34.44 1.77
C PRO A 98 -4.33 35.03 3.09
N TYR A 99 -3.38 35.98 3.03
CA TYR A 99 -2.84 36.66 4.20
C TYR A 99 -3.88 37.51 4.98
N ALA A 100 -5.02 37.83 4.38
CA ALA A 100 -6.08 38.65 4.96
C ALA A 100 -7.27 37.79 5.41
N TYR A 101 -7.00 36.69 6.12
CA TYR A 101 -8.03 35.81 6.69
C TYR A 101 -8.80 36.49 7.83
N ASN A 102 -10.06 36.10 8.01
CA ASN A 102 -10.98 36.63 9.01
C ASN A 102 -10.87 35.89 10.34
N ALA A 103 -10.68 34.58 10.30
CA ALA A 103 -10.57 33.72 11.47
C ALA A 103 -9.68 32.50 11.16
N ALA A 104 -9.08 31.93 12.19
CA ALA A 104 -8.36 30.68 12.13
C ALA A 104 -8.49 29.95 13.48
N SER A 105 -8.31 28.64 13.47
CA SER A 105 -8.32 27.83 14.68
C SER A 105 -6.99 27.96 15.45
N SER A 106 -6.99 27.62 16.75
CA SER A 106 -5.80 27.67 17.61
C SER A 106 -4.69 26.70 17.19
N GLU A 107 -5.07 25.63 16.51
CA GLU A 107 -4.18 24.55 16.07
C GLU A 107 -3.43 24.92 14.78
N ALA A 108 -3.92 25.90 14.01
CA ALA A 108 -3.30 26.34 12.76
C ALA A 108 -2.07 27.22 13.03
N LYS A 109 -0.87 26.73 12.70
CA LYS A 109 0.38 27.49 12.81
C LYS A 109 0.56 28.37 11.58
N LEU A 110 0.18 29.65 11.70
CA LEU A 110 0.16 30.60 10.59
C LEU A 110 1.25 31.68 10.73
N ALA A 111 1.92 31.99 9.62
CA ALA A 111 2.83 33.12 9.50
C ALA A 111 2.52 33.91 8.22
N VAL A 112 2.70 35.23 8.26
CA VAL A 112 2.54 36.11 7.09
C VAL A 112 3.91 36.68 6.73
N GLU A 113 4.34 36.45 5.50
CA GLU A 113 5.63 36.93 4.98
C GLU A 113 5.45 37.89 3.81
N ASP A 114 6.34 38.88 3.71
CA ASP A 114 6.43 39.76 2.54
C ASP A 114 7.28 39.07 1.46
N GLY A 115 6.63 38.54 0.42
CA GLY A 115 7.28 37.94 -0.74
C GLY A 115 7.54 38.96 -1.86
N ARG A 116 8.35 38.57 -2.87
CA ARG A 116 8.68 39.43 -4.03
C ARG A 116 7.46 39.86 -4.85
N GLU A 117 6.41 39.04 -4.90
CA GLU A 117 5.20 39.26 -5.69
C GLU A 117 3.95 39.55 -4.83
N GLY A 118 4.13 39.78 -3.52
CA GLY A 118 3.05 40.05 -2.59
C GLY A 118 3.18 39.31 -1.26
N LYS A 119 2.24 39.57 -0.36
CA LYS A 119 2.16 38.89 0.94
C LYS A 119 1.70 37.45 0.77
N VAL A 120 2.32 36.55 1.53
CA VAL A 120 2.05 35.11 1.50
C VAL A 120 1.58 34.67 2.87
N LEU A 121 0.54 33.82 2.91
CA LEU A 121 0.16 33.09 4.11
C LEU A 121 0.91 31.76 4.12
N ARG A 122 1.79 31.56 5.09
CA ARG A 122 2.39 30.26 5.39
C ARG A 122 1.55 29.57 6.44
N TRP A 123 1.15 28.35 6.15
CA TRP A 123 0.51 27.44 7.08
C TRP A 123 1.49 26.29 7.34
N GLU A 124 2.18 26.36 8.47
CA GLU A 124 3.40 25.60 8.77
C GLU A 124 3.14 24.20 9.34
N ASN A 125 1.88 23.82 9.48
CA ASN A 125 1.45 22.49 9.85
C ASN A 125 0.22 22.07 9.04
N GLU A 126 -0.20 20.82 9.23
CA GLU A 126 -1.37 20.20 8.61
C GLU A 126 -2.66 20.36 9.42
N GLN A 127 -2.60 20.88 10.65
CA GLN A 127 -3.75 20.96 11.55
C GLN A 127 -4.48 22.31 11.48
N GLY A 128 -5.73 22.30 11.94
CA GLY A 128 -6.55 23.48 12.14
C GLY A 128 -7.33 23.92 10.90
N TRP A 129 -7.85 25.14 10.91
CA TRP A 129 -8.55 25.72 9.75
C TRP A 129 -8.32 27.23 9.64
N VAL A 130 -8.50 27.76 8.44
CA VAL A 130 -8.40 29.20 8.13
C VAL A 130 -9.61 29.62 7.30
N GLU A 131 -10.20 30.77 7.60
CA GLU A 131 -11.46 31.22 7.02
C GLU A 131 -11.38 32.66 6.48
N TRP A 132 -12.02 32.88 5.33
CA TRP A 132 -12.14 34.17 4.65
C TRP A 132 -13.59 34.47 4.34
N SER A 133 -13.98 35.74 4.50
CA SER A 133 -15.27 36.29 4.08
C SER A 133 -15.12 36.99 2.75
N PHE A 134 -16.08 36.80 1.87
CA PHE A 134 -16.11 37.44 0.55
C PHE A 134 -17.54 37.69 0.08
N ARG A 135 -17.68 38.53 -0.94
CA ARG A 135 -18.99 38.86 -1.49
C ARG A 135 -19.11 38.40 -2.94
N ALA A 136 -20.13 37.59 -3.22
CA ALA A 136 -20.54 37.23 -4.56
C ALA A 136 -21.61 38.21 -5.08
N ALA A 137 -21.35 38.82 -6.23
CA ALA A 137 -22.27 39.82 -6.81
C ALA A 137 -23.45 39.21 -7.56
N GLN A 138 -23.27 37.98 -8.07
CA GLN A 138 -24.22 37.25 -8.89
C GLN A 138 -24.25 35.80 -8.44
N ALA A 139 -25.41 35.17 -8.57
CA ALA A 139 -25.56 33.75 -8.35
C ALA A 139 -24.88 32.99 -9.50
N GLY A 140 -24.22 31.88 -9.19
CA GLY A 140 -23.71 30.99 -10.24
C GLY A 140 -22.71 29.96 -9.76
N TRP A 141 -22.31 29.10 -10.70
CA TRP A 141 -21.23 28.14 -10.51
C TRP A 141 -19.88 28.78 -10.78
N TYR A 142 -18.93 28.55 -9.89
CA TYR A 142 -17.56 29.05 -9.98
C TYR A 142 -16.54 27.94 -9.81
N GLU A 143 -15.42 28.05 -10.48
CA GLU A 143 -14.22 27.25 -10.22
C GLU A 143 -13.41 27.91 -9.11
N LEU A 144 -12.96 27.15 -8.13
CA LEU A 144 -11.99 27.61 -7.14
C LEU A 144 -10.57 27.41 -7.67
N HIS A 145 -9.79 28.48 -7.75
CA HIS A 145 -8.39 28.47 -8.15
C HIS A 145 -7.51 28.83 -6.96
N MET A 146 -6.45 28.06 -6.74
CA MET A 146 -5.49 28.24 -5.67
C MET A 146 -4.09 28.40 -6.24
N GLU A 147 -3.41 29.45 -5.82
CA GLU A 147 -1.99 29.64 -6.05
C GLU A 147 -1.23 29.29 -4.77
N TYR A 148 -0.49 28.20 -4.83
CA TYR A 148 0.10 27.57 -3.67
C TYR A 148 1.56 27.15 -3.93
N LYS A 149 2.25 26.90 -2.84
CA LYS A 149 3.58 26.29 -2.82
C LYS A 149 3.66 25.35 -1.62
N PRO A 150 3.88 24.04 -1.83
CA PRO A 150 4.17 23.11 -0.74
C PRO A 150 5.37 23.59 0.08
N LEU A 151 5.26 23.52 1.41
CA LEU A 151 6.38 23.81 2.31
C LEU A 151 7.19 22.53 2.58
N GLU A 152 8.32 22.65 3.26
CA GLU A 152 9.11 21.48 3.66
C GLU A 152 8.24 20.51 4.48
N GLY A 153 8.27 19.24 4.13
CA GLY A 153 7.38 18.22 4.66
C GLY A 153 7.71 16.85 4.06
N SER A 154 6.72 15.97 3.93
CA SER A 154 6.92 14.65 3.32
C SER A 154 6.88 14.70 1.80
N ASN A 155 7.08 13.53 1.17
CA ASN A 155 6.91 13.38 -0.27
C ASN A 155 5.44 13.34 -0.72
N ALA A 156 4.47 13.40 0.22
CA ALA A 156 3.05 13.41 -0.09
C ALA A 156 2.56 14.79 -0.55
N SER A 157 1.49 14.80 -1.34
CA SER A 157 0.80 16.03 -1.72
C SER A 157 0.11 16.69 -0.52
N VAL A 158 0.01 18.01 -0.59
CA VAL A 158 -0.77 18.82 0.35
C VAL A 158 -2.25 18.52 0.17
N VAL A 159 -2.98 18.35 1.27
CA VAL A 159 -4.43 18.12 1.25
C VAL A 159 -5.11 19.18 2.10
N ARG A 160 -6.14 19.82 1.55
CA ARG A 160 -7.00 20.77 2.25
C ARG A 160 -8.47 20.41 2.03
N GLY A 161 -9.26 20.44 3.09
CA GLY A 161 -10.71 20.47 2.98
C GLY A 161 -11.19 21.87 2.60
N VAL A 162 -12.24 21.98 1.80
CA VAL A 162 -12.86 23.24 1.36
C VAL A 162 -14.31 23.27 1.82
N GLN A 163 -14.60 24.13 2.79
CA GLN A 163 -15.97 24.40 3.23
C GLN A 163 -16.44 25.75 2.68
N LEU A 164 -17.72 25.81 2.31
CA LEU A 164 -18.44 27.05 2.05
C LEU A 164 -19.54 27.22 3.10
N ASP A 165 -19.62 28.39 3.71
CA ASP A 165 -20.65 28.73 4.70
C ASP A 165 -20.79 27.72 5.84
N GLY A 166 -19.66 27.12 6.23
CA GLY A 166 -19.54 26.18 7.36
C GLY A 166 -19.83 24.72 7.03
N PHE A 167 -20.08 24.36 5.77
CA PHE A 167 -20.33 22.97 5.35
C PHE A 167 -19.50 22.58 4.12
N TYR A 168 -19.26 21.28 3.93
CA TYR A 168 -18.69 20.74 2.70
C TYR A 168 -19.78 20.68 1.62
N PRO A 169 -19.62 21.34 0.46
CA PRO A 169 -20.65 21.32 -0.59
C PRO A 169 -20.86 19.93 -1.21
N PHE A 170 -19.81 19.12 -1.22
CA PHE A 170 -19.82 17.73 -1.68
C PHE A 170 -18.62 16.96 -1.08
N SER A 171 -18.66 15.63 -1.08
CA SER A 171 -17.68 14.79 -0.36
C SER A 171 -16.24 14.99 -0.86
N GLU A 172 -16.03 15.18 -2.17
CA GLU A 172 -14.71 15.48 -2.72
C GLU A 172 -14.14 16.81 -2.22
N SER A 173 -14.97 17.75 -1.73
CA SER A 173 -14.49 19.00 -1.11
C SER A 173 -13.79 18.75 0.23
N GLU A 174 -13.99 17.61 0.89
CA GLU A 174 -13.28 17.27 2.13
C GLU A 174 -11.78 17.09 1.90
N ARG A 175 -11.37 16.74 0.67
CA ARG A 175 -9.98 16.39 0.33
C ARG A 175 -9.62 16.92 -1.05
N ILE A 176 -9.20 18.18 -1.10
CA ILE A 176 -8.59 18.77 -2.28
C ILE A 176 -7.08 18.60 -2.21
N GLU A 177 -6.55 17.88 -3.20
CA GLU A 177 -5.12 17.65 -3.33
C GLU A 177 -4.45 18.81 -4.09
N LEU A 178 -3.37 19.32 -3.52
CA LEU A 178 -2.45 20.30 -4.09
C LEU A 178 -1.09 19.60 -4.23
N GLU A 179 -0.76 19.20 -5.45
CA GLU A 179 0.35 18.30 -5.75
C GLU A 179 1.72 18.91 -5.45
N ARG A 180 2.66 18.04 -5.04
CA ARG A 180 4.09 18.35 -5.13
C ARG A 180 4.58 18.02 -6.53
N LEU A 181 5.43 18.88 -7.08
CA LEU A 181 6.00 18.67 -8.40
C LEU A 181 7.35 17.96 -8.28
N TRP A 182 7.58 16.96 -9.11
CA TRP A 182 8.79 16.13 -9.06
C TRP A 182 9.44 16.04 -10.44
N LYS A 183 10.74 15.81 -10.44
CA LYS A 183 11.49 15.35 -11.61
C LYS A 183 12.59 14.39 -11.17
N ASP A 184 13.11 13.63 -12.12
CA ASP A 184 14.33 12.86 -11.89
C ASP A 184 15.52 13.82 -11.71
N SER A 185 16.36 13.59 -10.71
CA SER A 185 17.50 14.46 -10.37
C SER A 185 18.51 14.58 -11.51
N LYS A 186 18.57 13.57 -12.38
CA LYS A 186 19.53 13.48 -13.48
C LYS A 186 18.96 12.70 -14.66
N PHE A 187 19.11 13.27 -15.85
CA PHE A 187 18.90 12.59 -17.13
C PHE A 187 19.99 13.06 -18.12
N PRO A 188 20.61 12.18 -18.93
CA PRO A 188 20.42 10.73 -19.00
C PRO A 188 20.90 10.00 -17.73
N TYR A 189 20.32 8.83 -17.45
CA TYR A 189 20.63 8.05 -16.26
C TYR A 189 22.06 7.51 -16.25
N ASP A 190 22.68 7.52 -15.06
CA ASP A 190 23.98 6.92 -14.85
C ASP A 190 23.94 5.41 -15.09
N ARG A 191 25.11 4.83 -15.37
CA ARG A 191 25.27 3.39 -15.53
C ARG A 191 26.31 2.87 -14.55
N ASN A 192 26.03 1.73 -13.94
CA ASN A 192 27.01 1.01 -13.14
C ASN A 192 28.10 0.37 -14.02
N GLU A 193 29.08 -0.26 -13.39
CA GLU A 193 30.25 -0.82 -14.07
C GLU A 193 29.93 -1.94 -15.09
N ILE A 194 28.79 -2.61 -14.91
CA ILE A 194 28.28 -3.64 -15.85
C ILE A 194 27.35 -3.03 -16.93
N GLY A 195 27.19 -1.71 -16.94
CA GLY A 195 26.45 -0.93 -17.93
C GLY A 195 24.94 -0.89 -17.74
N GLN A 196 24.43 -1.35 -16.59
CA GLN A 196 23.01 -1.23 -16.23
C GLN A 196 22.74 0.21 -15.77
N GLN A 197 21.60 0.76 -16.15
CA GLN A 197 21.20 2.08 -15.65
C GLN A 197 20.88 2.01 -14.16
N ILE A 198 21.32 3.05 -13.44
CA ILE A 198 21.01 3.30 -12.04
C ILE A 198 19.81 4.24 -12.01
N ARG A 199 18.83 3.94 -11.16
CA ARG A 199 17.64 4.77 -11.02
C ARG A 199 18.05 6.09 -10.36
N PRO A 200 17.74 7.25 -10.94
CA PRO A 200 18.12 8.50 -10.30
C PRO A 200 17.26 8.77 -9.05
N PRO A 201 17.82 9.43 -8.01
CA PRO A 201 17.00 10.05 -6.98
C PRO A 201 16.02 11.05 -7.60
N GLN A 202 14.89 11.28 -6.94
CA GLN A 202 13.93 12.28 -7.38
C GLN A 202 14.17 13.61 -6.67
N THR A 203 13.86 14.72 -7.34
CA THR A 203 14.01 16.07 -6.81
C THR A 203 12.67 16.79 -6.89
N GLU A 204 12.27 17.39 -5.78
CA GLU A 204 11.09 18.25 -5.72
C GLU A 204 11.35 19.57 -6.44
N LEU A 205 10.37 20.02 -7.23
CA LEU A 205 10.33 21.32 -7.87
C LEU A 205 9.48 22.27 -7.01
N SER A 206 10.16 23.02 -6.15
CA SER A 206 9.52 23.92 -5.17
C SER A 206 9.18 25.30 -5.77
N ASP A 207 8.36 25.31 -6.82
CA ASP A 207 7.88 26.52 -7.49
C ASP A 207 6.43 26.85 -7.14
N TRP A 208 6.05 28.13 -7.25
CA TRP A 208 4.66 28.55 -7.12
C TRP A 208 3.83 27.96 -8.25
N THR A 209 2.73 27.29 -7.90
CA THR A 209 1.84 26.65 -8.85
C THR A 209 0.43 27.21 -8.69
N GLU A 210 -0.22 27.52 -9.80
CA GLU A 210 -1.64 27.84 -9.84
C GLU A 210 -2.42 26.63 -10.33
N LYS A 211 -3.49 26.27 -9.63
CA LYS A 211 -4.33 25.12 -9.94
C LYS A 211 -5.82 25.45 -9.74
N ALA A 212 -6.63 25.07 -10.71
CA ALA A 212 -8.08 24.94 -10.52
C ALA A 212 -8.33 23.67 -9.70
N VAL A 213 -9.10 23.79 -8.62
CA VAL A 213 -9.45 22.68 -7.74
C VAL A 213 -10.16 21.59 -8.55
N ALA A 214 -9.59 20.40 -8.56
CA ALA A 214 -10.04 19.28 -9.38
C ALA A 214 -9.93 17.97 -8.61
N HIS A 215 -10.79 17.01 -8.95
CA HIS A 215 -10.76 15.65 -8.40
C HIS A 215 -11.05 14.68 -9.54
N TYR A 216 -9.99 14.17 -10.18
CA TYR A 216 -10.07 13.38 -11.42
C TYR A 216 -10.73 12.00 -11.28
N ALA A 217 -11.04 11.57 -10.05
CA ALA A 217 -11.93 10.43 -9.85
C ALA A 217 -13.40 10.82 -10.01
N ALA A 218 -13.78 12.07 -9.74
CA ALA A 218 -15.16 12.56 -9.79
C ALA A 218 -15.48 13.36 -11.06
N SER A 219 -14.51 14.12 -11.59
CA SER A 219 -14.68 14.92 -12.78
C SER A 219 -13.36 15.15 -13.51
N SER A 220 -13.37 15.09 -14.85
CA SER A 220 -12.25 15.53 -15.70
C SER A 220 -12.03 17.04 -15.72
N GLU A 221 -13.04 17.79 -15.28
CA GLU A 221 -13.06 19.25 -15.25
C GLU A 221 -12.85 19.74 -13.81
N PRO A 222 -12.46 21.01 -13.61
CA PRO A 222 -12.44 21.61 -12.28
C PRO A 222 -13.79 21.47 -11.56
N LEU A 223 -13.71 21.28 -10.24
CA LEU A 223 -14.88 21.18 -9.39
C LEU A 223 -15.59 22.53 -9.29
N LEU A 224 -16.92 22.49 -9.43
CA LEU A 224 -17.77 23.68 -9.42
C LEU A 224 -18.40 23.91 -8.04
N TYR A 225 -18.31 25.15 -7.58
CA TYR A 225 -18.87 25.63 -6.33
C TYR A 225 -20.00 26.62 -6.61
N TRP A 226 -21.18 26.38 -6.02
CA TRP A 226 -22.32 27.30 -6.14
C TRP A 226 -22.19 28.44 -5.16
N LEU A 227 -22.39 29.67 -5.63
CA LEU A 227 -22.46 30.86 -4.79
C LEU A 227 -23.77 31.58 -5.06
N GLU A 228 -24.45 32.02 -4.00
CA GLU A 228 -25.62 32.89 -4.08
C GLU A 228 -25.17 34.36 -4.12
N PRO A 229 -26.03 35.34 -4.46
CA PRO A 229 -25.68 36.74 -4.34
C PRO A 229 -25.66 37.14 -2.86
N GLY A 230 -24.51 37.54 -2.32
CA GLY A 230 -24.41 37.88 -0.91
C GLY A 230 -23.01 37.78 -0.33
N GLU A 231 -22.95 37.85 1.00
CA GLU A 231 -21.74 37.56 1.77
C GLU A 231 -21.65 36.05 1.99
N HIS A 232 -20.46 35.50 1.78
CA HIS A 232 -20.11 34.10 1.94
C HIS A 232 -18.83 33.96 2.74
N THR A 233 -18.61 32.75 3.27
CA THR A 233 -17.36 32.35 3.88
C THR A 233 -16.77 31.14 3.16
N ILE A 234 -15.46 31.15 2.93
CA ILE A 234 -14.69 29.98 2.53
C ILE A 234 -13.76 29.62 3.68
N ARG A 235 -13.77 28.36 4.08
CA ARG A 235 -12.85 27.82 5.09
C ARG A 235 -12.03 26.70 4.47
N LEU A 236 -10.71 26.83 4.57
CA LEU A 236 -9.79 25.74 4.28
C LEU A 236 -9.48 25.00 5.58
N VAL A 237 -9.64 23.68 5.57
CA VAL A 237 -9.37 22.79 6.70
C VAL A 237 -8.08 22.04 6.44
N GLY A 238 -7.18 22.03 7.41
CA GLY A 238 -5.91 21.32 7.36
C GLY A 238 -6.15 19.81 7.43
N VAL A 239 -5.53 19.06 6.51
CA VAL A 239 -5.64 17.59 6.45
C VAL A 239 -4.26 16.94 6.36
N ARG A 240 -3.41 17.40 5.43
CA ARG A 240 -2.06 16.83 5.24
C ARG A 240 -1.09 17.86 4.67
N GLU A 241 0.16 17.82 5.14
CA GLU A 241 1.29 18.68 4.77
C GLU A 241 1.12 20.20 5.04
N PRO A 242 2.22 20.92 5.30
CA PRO A 242 2.24 22.37 5.35
C PRO A 242 2.23 23.01 3.95
N VAL A 243 1.69 24.22 3.83
CA VAL A 243 1.53 24.92 2.54
C VAL A 243 1.64 26.44 2.67
N ALA A 244 2.18 27.08 1.65
CA ALA A 244 2.10 28.52 1.46
C ALA A 244 1.04 28.85 0.41
N LEU A 245 0.18 29.82 0.72
CA LEU A 245 -0.90 30.30 -0.16
C LEU A 245 -0.65 31.78 -0.52
N ARG A 246 -0.71 32.08 -1.81
CA ARG A 246 -0.51 33.43 -2.34
C ARG A 246 -1.78 34.05 -2.88
N LYS A 247 -2.63 33.26 -3.55
CA LYS A 247 -3.89 33.74 -4.11
C LYS A 247 -4.96 32.67 -4.04
N LEU A 248 -6.19 33.08 -3.70
CA LEU A 248 -7.40 32.28 -3.87
C LEU A 248 -8.33 33.07 -4.80
N SER A 249 -8.99 32.40 -5.74
CA SER A 249 -9.99 33.08 -6.57
C SER A 249 -11.11 32.16 -7.02
N PHE A 250 -12.34 32.68 -7.02
CA PHE A 250 -13.47 32.07 -7.70
C PHE A 250 -13.57 32.63 -9.12
N ARG A 251 -13.55 31.77 -10.13
CA ARG A 251 -13.58 32.16 -11.54
C ARG A 251 -14.80 31.57 -12.24
N PRO A 252 -15.35 32.26 -13.25
CA PRO A 252 -16.34 31.65 -14.13
C PRO A 252 -15.77 30.37 -14.76
N PRO A 253 -16.57 29.30 -14.89
CA PRO A 253 -16.09 28.06 -15.50
C PRO A 253 -15.65 28.25 -16.94
N GLU A 254 -14.51 27.68 -17.31
CA GLU A 254 -14.01 27.77 -18.68
C GLU A 254 -14.86 26.89 -19.60
N GLN A 255 -15.35 27.46 -20.71
CA GLN A 255 -16.09 26.67 -21.70
C GLN A 255 -15.11 26.03 -22.68
N ILE A 256 -14.98 24.70 -22.58
CA ILE A 256 -14.19 23.92 -23.53
C ILE A 256 -15.03 23.65 -24.78
N ALA A 257 -14.52 24.03 -25.95
CA ALA A 257 -15.20 23.83 -27.23
C ALA A 257 -15.23 22.35 -27.63
N THR A 258 -16.21 21.96 -28.45
CA THR A 258 -16.18 20.62 -29.10
C THR A 258 -15.07 20.58 -30.15
N TYR A 259 -14.60 19.39 -30.52
CA TYR A 259 -13.61 19.26 -31.59
C TYR A 259 -14.09 19.90 -32.90
N GLN A 260 -15.38 19.79 -33.22
CA GLN A 260 -15.98 20.42 -34.40
C GLN A 260 -15.90 21.95 -34.37
N ASP A 261 -16.16 22.57 -33.22
CA ASP A 261 -16.04 24.01 -33.04
C ASP A 261 -14.58 24.45 -33.04
N TYR A 262 -13.69 23.65 -32.44
CA TYR A 262 -12.25 23.89 -32.40
C TYR A 262 -11.66 23.98 -33.81
N ILE A 263 -11.90 22.97 -34.67
CA ILE A 263 -11.39 22.98 -36.04
C ILE A 263 -12.00 24.10 -36.88
N ALA A 264 -13.26 24.49 -36.62
CA ALA A 264 -13.93 25.57 -37.34
C ALA A 264 -13.40 26.97 -36.94
N SER A 265 -12.84 27.09 -35.73
CA SER A 265 -12.27 28.34 -35.21
C SER A 265 -10.85 28.63 -35.67
N LEU A 266 -10.17 27.63 -36.26
CA LEU A 266 -8.76 27.67 -36.61
C LEU A 266 -8.54 27.75 -38.12
N PRO A 267 -7.32 28.11 -38.59
CA PRO A 267 -7.01 28.22 -40.00
C PRO A 267 -7.31 26.94 -40.78
N PRO A 268 -7.73 27.05 -42.06
CA PRO A 268 -7.94 25.88 -42.90
C PRO A 268 -6.66 25.05 -42.99
N GLN A 269 -6.84 23.75 -43.16
CA GLN A 269 -5.73 22.82 -43.27
C GLN A 269 -5.00 23.01 -44.60
N ASP A 270 -3.72 23.33 -44.53
CA ASP A 270 -2.81 23.35 -45.68
C ASP A 270 -2.02 22.02 -45.74
N GLU A 271 -1.52 21.65 -46.92
CA GLU A 271 -0.55 20.55 -47.04
C GLU A 271 0.77 20.97 -46.39
N GLU A 272 1.14 20.27 -45.32
CA GLU A 272 2.41 20.47 -44.62
C GLU A 272 3.48 19.51 -45.14
N GLU A 273 4.74 19.90 -45.02
CA GLU A 273 5.86 18.99 -45.31
C GLU A 273 5.83 17.82 -44.30
N GLU A 274 6.09 16.60 -44.79
CA GLU A 274 6.19 15.42 -43.92
C GLU A 274 7.24 15.64 -42.83
N TRP A 275 6.80 15.59 -41.57
CA TRP A 275 7.65 15.80 -40.41
C TRP A 275 7.11 15.03 -39.22
N PHE A 276 8.01 14.48 -38.40
CA PHE A 276 7.66 13.97 -37.08
C PHE A 276 8.82 14.09 -36.10
N ALA A 277 8.49 14.13 -34.81
CA ALA A 277 9.43 14.01 -33.70
C ALA A 277 8.98 12.90 -32.75
N VAL A 278 9.95 12.20 -32.17
CA VAL A 278 9.75 11.18 -31.14
C VAL A 278 10.23 11.73 -29.81
N ILE A 279 9.41 11.61 -28.78
CA ILE A 279 9.68 12.02 -27.41
C ILE A 279 9.68 10.76 -26.56
N GLU A 280 10.85 10.37 -26.05
CA GLU A 280 10.97 9.19 -25.20
C GLU A 280 10.19 9.39 -23.90
N ALA A 281 9.44 8.38 -23.44
CA ALA A 281 8.56 8.53 -22.30
C ALA A 281 9.33 8.81 -21.00
N GLU A 282 10.53 8.26 -20.84
CA GLU A 282 11.42 8.54 -19.71
C GLU A 282 11.98 9.97 -19.69
N GLN A 283 11.90 10.71 -20.80
CA GLN A 283 12.34 12.12 -20.91
C GLN A 283 11.25 13.09 -20.44
N LEU A 284 10.78 12.89 -19.22
CA LEU A 284 9.75 13.74 -18.62
C LEU A 284 10.29 15.12 -18.19
N LEU A 285 9.48 16.16 -18.34
CA LEU A 285 9.78 17.51 -17.85
C LEU A 285 9.54 17.59 -16.34
N ARG A 286 8.38 17.09 -15.90
CA ARG A 286 7.95 17.02 -14.49
C ARG A 286 6.75 16.08 -14.35
N LYS A 287 6.47 15.67 -13.12
CA LYS A 287 5.39 14.76 -12.75
C LYS A 287 4.78 15.14 -11.40
N SER A 288 3.57 14.65 -11.13
CA SER A 288 2.79 15.02 -9.94
C SER A 288 3.07 14.18 -8.69
N SER A 289 3.82 13.07 -8.82
CA SER A 289 4.00 12.09 -7.76
C SER A 289 5.33 11.37 -7.90
N VAL A 290 5.98 11.08 -6.76
CA VAL A 290 7.20 10.25 -6.70
C VAL A 290 6.96 8.80 -7.06
N ALA A 291 5.71 8.33 -6.91
CA ALA A 291 5.30 6.97 -7.25
C ALA A 291 5.37 6.72 -8.76
N ILE A 292 5.26 7.78 -9.58
CA ILE A 292 5.41 7.72 -11.03
C ILE A 292 6.88 7.53 -11.37
N GLN A 293 7.22 6.33 -11.83
CA GLN A 293 8.59 5.99 -12.15
C GLN A 293 8.74 5.24 -13.46
N THR A 294 9.96 5.28 -13.96
CA THR A 294 10.37 4.49 -15.10
C THR A 294 10.52 3.02 -14.74
N ASP A 295 10.34 2.18 -15.74
CA ASP A 295 10.53 0.75 -15.69
C ASP A 295 11.38 0.29 -16.88
N PHE A 296 11.78 -0.97 -16.89
CA PHE A 296 12.59 -1.55 -17.95
C PHE A 296 11.78 -2.60 -18.71
N TRP A 297 11.88 -2.57 -20.04
CA TRP A 297 11.22 -3.52 -20.91
C TRP A 297 12.13 -3.98 -22.03
N SER A 298 12.09 -5.28 -22.35
CA SER A 298 12.96 -5.91 -23.34
C SER A 298 12.15 -6.58 -24.44
N GLU A 299 11.96 -5.88 -25.57
CA GLU A 299 11.37 -6.46 -26.78
C GLU A 299 11.83 -5.75 -28.06
N PRO A 300 11.57 -6.32 -29.26
CA PRO A 300 11.86 -5.62 -30.52
C PRO A 300 11.16 -4.26 -30.60
N HIS A 301 11.87 -3.25 -31.11
CA HIS A 301 11.32 -1.91 -31.36
C HIS A 301 10.86 -1.15 -30.10
N ILE A 302 11.30 -1.56 -28.91
CA ILE A 302 11.28 -0.71 -27.71
C ILE A 302 12.39 0.35 -27.82
N SER A 303 12.18 1.55 -27.26
CA SER A 303 13.16 2.63 -27.32
C SER A 303 13.41 3.21 -25.93
N PRO A 304 14.69 3.32 -25.49
CA PRO A 304 15.89 2.73 -26.07
C PRO A 304 15.95 1.18 -25.95
N ASP A 305 16.63 0.52 -26.90
CA ASP A 305 16.90 -0.93 -26.84
C ASP A 305 17.83 -1.26 -25.64
N PRO A 306 17.38 -2.09 -24.68
CA PRO A 306 18.14 -2.41 -23.47
C PRO A 306 19.41 -3.22 -23.75
N LYS A 307 19.50 -3.89 -24.91
CA LYS A 307 20.64 -4.73 -25.31
C LYS A 307 21.06 -5.76 -24.26
N GLY A 308 20.08 -6.32 -23.54
CA GLY A 308 20.27 -7.29 -22.45
C GLY A 308 20.57 -6.69 -21.08
N ARG A 309 20.74 -5.37 -20.96
CA ARG A 309 21.01 -4.67 -19.68
C ARG A 309 19.73 -4.04 -19.14
N ILE A 310 19.68 -3.82 -17.82
CA ILE A 310 18.63 -2.97 -17.24
C ILE A 310 18.79 -1.56 -17.83
N THR A 311 17.79 -1.14 -18.60
CA THR A 311 17.68 0.19 -19.20
C THR A 311 16.24 0.63 -18.96
N TYR A 312 16.06 1.72 -18.25
CA TYR A 312 14.76 2.29 -17.92
C TYR A 312 14.25 3.06 -19.13
N ASN A 313 13.44 2.40 -19.94
CA ASN A 313 13.02 2.80 -21.28
C ASN A 313 11.50 2.90 -21.44
N VAL A 314 10.76 2.71 -20.35
CA VAL A 314 9.31 2.88 -20.34
C VAL A 314 8.91 3.62 -19.07
N LEU A 315 7.76 4.30 -19.09
CA LEU A 315 7.24 5.06 -17.96
C LEU A 315 5.84 4.59 -17.54
N GLY A 316 5.64 4.41 -16.24
CA GLY A 316 4.31 4.24 -15.65
C GLY A 316 3.89 2.79 -15.42
N GLY A 317 2.78 2.38 -16.01
CA GLY A 317 2.13 1.11 -15.75
C GLY A 317 1.46 1.09 -14.38
N GLN A 318 1.78 0.12 -13.54
CA GLN A 318 1.30 0.10 -12.14
C GLN A 318 1.81 1.30 -11.34
N ARG A 319 2.91 1.92 -11.76
CA ARG A 319 3.47 3.10 -11.10
C ARG A 319 2.81 4.42 -11.52
N TRP A 320 1.89 4.41 -12.49
CA TRP A 320 1.13 5.58 -12.91
C TRP A 320 -0.33 5.19 -13.14
N ARG A 321 -1.12 5.22 -12.07
CA ARG A 321 -2.44 4.58 -12.02
C ARG A 321 -3.49 5.35 -11.23
N LEU A 322 -3.12 6.18 -10.27
CA LEU A 322 -4.11 6.84 -9.41
C LEU A 322 -4.76 8.02 -10.14
N PRO A 323 -6.06 8.27 -9.98
CA PRO A 323 -6.70 9.44 -10.58
C PRO A 323 -6.02 10.73 -10.11
N GLY A 324 -5.76 11.66 -11.03
CA GLY A 324 -5.06 12.91 -10.76
C GLY A 324 -3.54 12.82 -10.93
N GLU A 325 -2.96 11.63 -10.97
CA GLU A 325 -1.54 11.48 -11.32
C GLU A 325 -1.28 11.90 -12.76
N TRP A 326 -0.29 12.77 -12.97
CA TRP A 326 0.04 13.27 -14.31
C TRP A 326 1.55 13.34 -14.56
N VAL A 327 1.88 13.25 -15.85
CA VAL A 327 3.23 13.45 -16.39
C VAL A 327 3.16 14.47 -17.51
N GLU A 328 4.17 15.34 -17.57
CA GLU A 328 4.31 16.36 -18.59
C GLU A 328 5.63 16.21 -19.34
N TRP A 329 5.58 16.36 -20.66
CA TRP A 329 6.72 16.32 -21.57
C TRP A 329 6.83 17.64 -22.32
N ALA A 330 8.06 18.05 -22.61
CA ALA A 330 8.33 19.18 -23.50
C ALA A 330 8.63 18.67 -24.91
N PHE A 331 8.17 19.40 -25.92
CA PHE A 331 8.48 19.13 -27.33
C PHE A 331 8.54 20.41 -28.13
N GLU A 332 9.10 20.35 -29.34
CA GLU A 332 9.20 21.49 -30.25
C GLU A 332 8.66 21.13 -31.62
N VAL A 333 7.93 22.05 -32.24
CA VAL A 333 7.44 21.93 -33.61
C VAL A 333 8.05 23.01 -34.52
N PRO A 334 8.45 22.66 -35.75
CA PRO A 334 9.26 23.53 -36.60
C PRO A 334 8.47 24.65 -37.29
N LYS A 335 7.16 24.45 -37.49
CA LYS A 335 6.26 25.37 -38.20
C LYS A 335 4.90 25.42 -37.51
N SER A 336 4.23 26.58 -37.54
CA SER A 336 2.84 26.64 -37.08
C SER A 336 1.96 25.84 -38.04
N GLY A 337 1.13 24.94 -37.53
CA GLY A 337 0.45 23.95 -38.36
C GLY A 337 -0.43 22.98 -37.59
N TRP A 338 -1.05 22.07 -38.32
CA TRP A 338 -1.83 20.95 -37.82
C TRP A 338 -0.92 19.75 -37.57
N TYR A 339 -1.07 19.13 -36.41
CA TYR A 339 -0.30 17.95 -36.00
C TYR A 339 -1.22 16.85 -35.47
N GLU A 340 -0.77 15.61 -35.58
CA GLU A 340 -1.37 14.42 -34.98
C GLU A 340 -0.42 13.87 -33.91
N ILE A 341 -1.00 13.27 -32.86
CA ILE A 341 -0.25 12.71 -31.74
C ILE A 341 -0.48 11.20 -31.69
N ASP A 342 0.60 10.43 -31.67
CA ASP A 342 0.57 8.99 -31.46
C ASP A 342 1.27 8.62 -30.13
N LEU A 343 0.76 7.60 -29.46
CA LEU A 343 1.29 7.08 -28.20
C LEU A 343 1.70 5.62 -28.38
N LYS A 344 2.99 5.29 -28.24
CA LYS A 344 3.38 3.87 -28.13
C LYS A 344 3.17 3.41 -26.70
N ALA A 345 2.04 2.75 -26.46
CA ALA A 345 1.59 2.39 -25.12
C ALA A 345 1.27 0.90 -25.00
N PHE A 346 1.36 0.41 -23.77
CA PHE A 346 0.91 -0.91 -23.35
C PHE A 346 -0.17 -0.76 -22.27
N GLN A 347 -1.27 -1.49 -22.48
CA GLN A 347 -2.41 -1.54 -21.57
C GLN A 347 -2.96 -2.97 -21.57
N ASP A 348 -2.48 -3.81 -20.66
CA ASP A 348 -3.07 -5.15 -20.38
C ASP A 348 -3.12 -5.41 -18.88
N TYR A 349 -3.34 -4.34 -18.12
CA TYR A 349 -3.43 -4.42 -16.67
C TYR A 349 -4.83 -4.85 -16.21
N ARG A 350 -5.85 -4.60 -17.05
CA ARG A 350 -7.25 -4.99 -16.81
C ARG A 350 -7.88 -5.35 -18.14
N ASN A 351 -8.36 -6.59 -18.28
CA ASN A 351 -8.97 -7.01 -19.54
C ASN A 351 -10.29 -6.26 -19.75
N GLY A 352 -10.44 -5.69 -20.94
CA GLY A 352 -11.68 -5.05 -21.36
C GLY A 352 -11.94 -3.71 -20.66
N PHE A 353 -10.89 -3.00 -20.21
CA PHE A 353 -10.99 -1.64 -19.68
C PHE A 353 -10.11 -0.68 -20.46
N HIS A 354 -10.66 0.48 -20.79
CA HIS A 354 -9.86 1.59 -21.30
C HIS A 354 -9.07 2.24 -20.15
N ALA A 355 -7.84 2.67 -20.43
CA ALA A 355 -7.12 3.61 -19.58
C ALA A 355 -7.50 5.03 -20.00
N TYR A 356 -8.30 5.71 -19.17
CA TYR A 356 -8.75 7.05 -19.46
C TYR A 356 -7.70 8.10 -19.07
N ARG A 357 -7.53 9.11 -19.93
CA ARG A 357 -6.58 10.21 -19.75
C ARG A 357 -7.20 11.53 -20.12
N THR A 358 -7.02 12.54 -19.28
CA THR A 358 -7.27 13.94 -19.68
C THR A 358 -5.99 14.53 -20.27
N LEU A 359 -6.07 14.94 -21.54
CA LEU A 359 -4.94 15.47 -22.31
C LEU A 359 -4.97 17.00 -22.31
N SER A 360 -3.84 17.62 -22.00
CA SER A 360 -3.66 19.06 -22.11
C SER A 360 -2.38 19.40 -22.87
N ILE A 361 -2.45 20.48 -23.65
CA ILE A 361 -1.32 21.08 -24.35
C ILE A 361 -1.16 22.50 -23.79
N ASP A 362 0.05 22.85 -23.36
CA ASP A 362 0.34 24.16 -22.75
C ASP A 362 -0.57 24.52 -21.58
N GLY A 363 -0.89 23.52 -20.77
CA GLY A 363 -1.74 23.65 -19.58
C GLY A 363 -3.24 23.76 -19.88
N LYS A 364 -3.68 23.61 -21.13
CA LYS A 364 -5.10 23.70 -21.53
C LYS A 364 -5.58 22.44 -22.22
N VAL A 365 -6.82 22.05 -21.93
CA VAL A 365 -7.50 20.99 -22.68
C VAL A 365 -7.95 21.58 -24.03
N PRO A 366 -7.46 21.07 -25.18
CA PRO A 366 -7.72 21.72 -26.47
C PRO A 366 -9.20 21.75 -26.87
N PHE A 367 -9.92 20.65 -26.61
CA PHE A 367 -11.34 20.46 -26.90
C PHE A 367 -11.92 19.33 -26.04
N ARG A 368 -13.26 19.25 -25.92
CA ARG A 368 -13.96 18.40 -24.94
C ARG A 368 -13.63 16.92 -25.04
N GLU A 369 -13.39 16.41 -26.24
CA GLU A 369 -13.08 15.00 -26.49
C GLU A 369 -11.71 14.56 -25.91
N MET A 370 -10.88 15.53 -25.48
CA MET A 370 -9.63 15.28 -24.75
C MET A 370 -9.83 15.20 -23.23
N LEU A 371 -11.04 15.49 -22.73
CA LEU A 371 -11.44 15.10 -21.37
C LEU A 371 -11.67 13.59 -21.39
N HIS A 372 -11.13 12.86 -20.40
CA HIS A 372 -11.30 11.40 -20.26
C HIS A 372 -11.15 10.59 -21.56
N TYR A 373 -10.14 10.89 -22.38
CA TYR A 373 -9.84 10.14 -23.60
C TYR A 373 -9.45 8.69 -23.27
N GLY A 374 -10.16 7.71 -23.83
CA GLY A 374 -10.01 6.29 -23.49
C GLY A 374 -9.01 5.54 -24.38
N ILE A 375 -7.89 5.09 -23.83
CA ILE A 375 -6.90 4.25 -24.52
C ILE A 375 -7.28 2.77 -24.34
N PRO A 376 -7.55 2.01 -25.42
CA PRO A 376 -8.08 0.64 -25.33
C PRO A 376 -7.04 -0.38 -24.83
N THR A 377 -7.53 -1.48 -24.24
CA THR A 377 -6.70 -2.62 -23.86
C THR A 377 -6.00 -3.26 -25.07
N ARG A 378 -4.69 -3.43 -24.98
CA ARG A 378 -3.83 -4.14 -25.93
C ARG A 378 -2.79 -4.96 -25.15
N LYS A 379 -2.77 -6.27 -25.42
CA LYS A 379 -1.81 -7.25 -24.84
C LYS A 379 -0.35 -7.05 -25.24
N GLU A 380 -0.08 -6.06 -26.09
CA GLU A 380 1.20 -5.79 -26.71
C GLU A 380 1.36 -4.28 -26.83
N PHE A 381 2.59 -3.78 -26.79
CA PHE A 381 2.85 -2.37 -27.11
C PHE A 381 2.31 -2.04 -28.51
N HIS A 382 1.50 -1.00 -28.58
CA HIS A 382 0.87 -0.55 -29.80
C HIS A 382 1.05 0.96 -29.96
N ILE A 383 1.28 1.41 -31.20
CA ILE A 383 1.27 2.84 -31.52
C ILE A 383 -0.20 3.23 -31.72
N HIS A 384 -0.76 3.90 -30.73
CA HIS A 384 -2.14 4.36 -30.69
C HIS A 384 -2.20 5.82 -31.13
N THR A 385 -2.79 6.09 -32.30
CA THR A 385 -3.11 7.45 -32.74
C THR A 385 -4.29 8.00 -31.96
N ILE A 386 -4.17 9.23 -31.45
CA ILE A 386 -5.29 9.91 -30.79
C ILE A 386 -6.35 10.24 -31.85
N ALA A 387 -7.42 9.46 -31.82
CA ALA A 387 -8.47 9.44 -32.84
C ALA A 387 -9.85 9.30 -32.21
N ASP A 388 -10.88 9.64 -32.99
CA ASP A 388 -12.27 9.43 -32.62
C ASP A 388 -12.65 7.92 -32.61
N ARG A 389 -13.90 7.62 -32.23
CA ARG A 389 -14.42 6.24 -32.20
C ARG A 389 -14.48 5.54 -33.57
N HIS A 390 -14.39 6.30 -34.66
CA HIS A 390 -14.39 5.79 -36.04
C HIS A 390 -12.96 5.57 -36.57
N GLY A 391 -11.94 5.98 -35.81
CA GLY A 391 -10.53 5.86 -36.18
C GLY A 391 -10.00 7.08 -36.94
N GLU A 392 -10.76 8.17 -37.04
CA GLU A 392 -10.31 9.42 -37.66
C GLU A 392 -9.44 10.20 -36.66
N ALA A 393 -8.22 10.55 -37.06
CA ALA A 393 -7.25 11.20 -36.17
C ALA A 393 -7.73 12.60 -35.74
N TYR A 394 -7.61 12.89 -34.45
CA TYR A 394 -7.75 14.24 -33.95
C TYR A 394 -6.50 15.05 -34.29
N ARG A 395 -6.71 16.27 -34.77
CA ARG A 395 -5.63 17.19 -35.16
C ARG A 395 -5.55 18.35 -34.20
N PHE A 396 -4.32 18.74 -33.88
CA PHE A 396 -3.98 19.79 -32.94
C PHE A 396 -3.25 20.90 -33.68
N TYR A 397 -3.78 22.12 -33.62
CA TYR A 397 -3.08 23.27 -34.16
C TYR A 397 -2.04 23.76 -33.16
N LEU A 398 -0.78 23.81 -33.57
CA LEU A 398 0.36 24.22 -32.76
C LEU A 398 1.09 25.37 -33.42
N GLU A 399 1.59 26.31 -32.63
CA GLU A 399 2.42 27.40 -33.12
C GLU A 399 3.89 26.95 -33.27
N ALA A 400 4.70 27.58 -34.13
CA ALA A 400 6.11 27.24 -34.19
C ALA A 400 6.82 27.55 -32.85
N GLY A 401 7.44 26.55 -32.24
CA GLY A 401 8.15 26.73 -30.98
C GLY A 401 8.01 25.55 -30.02
N SER A 402 8.22 25.84 -28.73
CA SER A 402 8.17 24.85 -27.66
C SER A 402 6.77 24.76 -27.07
N HIS A 403 6.34 23.52 -26.84
CA HIS A 403 5.07 23.16 -26.27
C HIS A 403 5.25 22.13 -25.15
N THR A 404 4.23 22.00 -24.32
CA THR A 404 4.12 20.94 -23.33
C THR A 404 2.92 20.06 -23.61
N LEU A 405 3.09 18.75 -23.44
CA LEU A 405 2.02 17.77 -23.47
C LEU A 405 1.90 17.17 -22.08
N ARG A 406 0.71 17.19 -21.48
CA ARG A 406 0.43 16.55 -20.21
C ARG A 406 -0.69 15.55 -20.36
N LEU A 407 -0.47 14.35 -19.81
CA LEU A 407 -1.49 13.32 -19.66
C LEU A 407 -1.80 13.15 -18.17
N THR A 408 -3.07 13.29 -17.82
CA THR A 408 -3.56 13.11 -16.44
C THR A 408 -4.42 11.86 -16.35
N SER A 409 -4.12 11.00 -15.38
CA SER A 409 -4.92 9.81 -15.07
C SER A 409 -6.32 10.24 -14.63
N ASP A 410 -7.34 9.74 -15.32
CA ASP A 410 -8.73 10.17 -15.15
C ASP A 410 -9.62 8.96 -14.95
N SER A 411 -10.44 8.92 -13.90
CA SER A 411 -11.40 7.82 -13.70
C SER A 411 -12.84 8.31 -13.55
N SER A 412 -13.13 9.55 -13.94
CA SER A 412 -14.43 10.20 -13.78
C SER A 412 -15.58 9.42 -14.45
N MET A 413 -15.32 8.79 -15.61
CA MET A 413 -16.29 7.94 -16.30
C MET A 413 -16.72 6.71 -15.48
N LEU A 414 -15.89 6.28 -14.53
CA LEU A 414 -16.16 5.14 -13.65
C LEU A 414 -16.76 5.57 -12.30
N GLN A 415 -16.85 6.87 -12.00
CA GLN A 415 -17.40 7.35 -10.72
C GLN A 415 -18.85 6.91 -10.50
N PRO A 416 -19.77 7.03 -11.48
CA PRO A 416 -21.14 6.58 -11.28
C PRO A 416 -21.24 5.08 -10.97
N VAL A 417 -20.35 4.28 -11.57
CA VAL A 417 -20.24 2.84 -11.30
C VAL A 417 -19.75 2.59 -9.88
N PHE A 418 -18.71 3.30 -9.46
CA PHE A 418 -18.15 3.17 -8.12
C PHE A 418 -19.20 3.51 -7.05
N LEU A 419 -19.90 4.64 -7.21
CA LEU A 419 -20.93 5.09 -6.27
C LEU A 419 -22.12 4.12 -6.22
N ALA A 420 -22.62 3.66 -7.36
CA ALA A 420 -23.72 2.69 -7.42
C ALA A 420 -23.33 1.31 -6.82
N LEU A 421 -22.09 0.86 -7.03
CA LEU A 421 -21.58 -0.37 -6.39
C LEU A 421 -21.45 -0.20 -4.87
N LYS A 422 -20.88 0.92 -4.40
CA LYS A 422 -20.76 1.25 -2.98
C LYS A 422 -22.13 1.18 -2.30
N ASP A 423 -23.10 1.92 -2.82
CA ASP A 423 -24.46 1.97 -2.29
C ASP A 423 -25.13 0.57 -2.30
N THR A 424 -24.98 -0.19 -3.40
CA THR A 424 -25.52 -1.55 -3.48
C THR A 424 -24.88 -2.48 -2.44
N LEU A 425 -23.57 -2.36 -2.21
CA LEU A 425 -22.88 -3.15 -1.18
C LEU A 425 -23.30 -2.75 0.24
N ASP A 426 -23.47 -1.46 0.50
CA ASP A 426 -23.94 -0.97 1.80
C ASP A 426 -25.34 -1.49 2.10
N GLU A 427 -26.25 -1.51 1.11
CA GLU A 427 -27.57 -2.11 1.28
C GLU A 427 -27.52 -3.63 1.47
N ILE A 428 -26.65 -4.34 0.74
CA ILE A 428 -26.44 -5.78 0.95
C ILE A 428 -25.91 -6.04 2.37
N ALA A 429 -24.98 -5.22 2.86
CA ALA A 429 -24.42 -5.34 4.21
C ALA A 429 -25.47 -5.10 5.29
N VAL A 430 -26.27 -4.04 5.15
CA VAL A 430 -27.40 -3.75 6.03
C VAL A 430 -28.40 -4.91 6.03
N TYR A 431 -28.67 -5.47 4.85
CA TYR A 431 -29.60 -6.59 4.72
C TYR A 431 -29.04 -7.90 5.31
N ASP A 432 -27.76 -8.22 5.10
CA ASP A 432 -27.09 -9.35 5.74
C ASP A 432 -27.22 -9.27 7.27
N ARG A 433 -26.91 -8.10 7.86
CA ARG A 433 -27.11 -7.84 9.30
C ARG A 433 -28.57 -8.00 9.72
N HIS A 434 -29.51 -7.47 8.94
CA HIS A 434 -30.94 -7.61 9.21
C HIS A 434 -31.38 -9.08 9.26
N ILE A 435 -30.95 -9.89 8.30
CA ILE A 435 -31.26 -11.32 8.28
C ILE A 435 -30.59 -12.05 9.44
N ARG A 436 -29.33 -11.73 9.79
CA ARG A 436 -28.65 -12.30 10.96
C ARG A 436 -29.39 -11.98 12.27
N LEU A 437 -29.94 -10.78 12.42
CA LEU A 437 -30.76 -10.42 13.58
C LEU A 437 -32.07 -11.23 13.64
N LEU A 438 -32.75 -11.42 12.50
CA LEU A 438 -34.00 -12.18 12.43
C LEU A 438 -33.79 -13.69 12.64
N THR A 439 -32.69 -14.22 12.12
CA THR A 439 -32.42 -15.65 12.07
C THR A 439 -31.55 -16.10 13.24
N GLY A 440 -30.82 -15.20 13.91
CA GLY A 440 -29.77 -15.52 14.88
C GLY A 440 -28.49 -16.01 14.20
N ASN A 441 -27.38 -16.06 14.95
CA ASN A 441 -26.12 -16.66 14.50
C ASN A 441 -25.88 -17.99 15.25
N TYR A 442 -26.41 -19.09 14.72
CA TYR A 442 -26.25 -20.41 15.29
C TYR A 442 -25.05 -21.10 14.65
N SER A 443 -23.88 -20.98 15.28
CA SER A 443 -22.72 -21.75 14.89
C SER A 443 -22.38 -22.87 15.87
N LYS A 444 -21.95 -24.01 15.32
CA LYS A 444 -21.30 -25.09 16.09
C LYS A 444 -19.77 -24.97 16.06
N SER A 445 -19.19 -24.06 15.27
CA SER A 445 -17.74 -23.84 15.13
C SER A 445 -17.44 -22.33 15.13
N ALA A 446 -16.21 -21.88 15.34
CA ALA A 446 -15.91 -20.44 15.32
C ALA A 446 -16.03 -19.79 13.92
N PHE A 447 -16.46 -20.55 12.89
CA PHE A 447 -16.37 -20.15 11.47
C PHE A 447 -17.69 -20.31 10.69
N ASP A 448 -18.74 -20.92 11.26
CA ASP A 448 -19.90 -21.39 10.49
C ASP A 448 -21.21 -20.72 10.90
N ALA A 449 -21.58 -19.58 10.31
CA ALA A 449 -22.92 -19.03 10.53
C ALA A 449 -24.02 -19.96 9.97
N ASN A 450 -24.94 -20.42 10.82
CA ASN A 450 -26.26 -21.00 10.47
C ASN A 450 -26.32 -22.30 9.63
N ILE A 451 -25.45 -23.30 9.87
CA ILE A 451 -25.50 -24.59 9.13
C ILE A 451 -26.39 -25.66 9.81
N ASP A 452 -27.42 -25.28 10.58
CA ASP A 452 -28.43 -26.27 10.96
C ASP A 452 -29.34 -26.57 9.76
N SER A 453 -28.86 -27.41 8.85
CA SER A 453 -29.58 -27.87 7.66
C SER A 453 -30.86 -28.65 7.98
N THR A 454 -31.14 -28.93 9.26
CA THR A 454 -32.38 -29.56 9.71
C THR A 454 -33.45 -28.55 10.13
N ARG A 455 -33.10 -27.26 10.24
CA ARG A 455 -34.02 -26.17 10.56
C ARG A 455 -34.67 -25.65 9.28
N THR A 456 -35.99 -25.72 9.24
CA THR A 456 -36.81 -25.12 8.17
C THR A 456 -37.10 -23.66 8.50
N TRP A 457 -36.87 -22.77 7.55
CA TRP A 457 -37.16 -21.35 7.66
C TRP A 457 -38.43 -20.99 6.86
N ASP A 458 -39.09 -19.90 7.26
CA ASP A 458 -40.17 -19.26 6.51
C ASP A 458 -39.80 -17.77 6.46
N MET A 459 -38.97 -17.42 5.49
CA MET A 459 -38.39 -16.09 5.39
C MET A 459 -39.43 -15.05 5.03
N LYS A 460 -40.49 -15.41 4.30
CA LYS A 460 -41.60 -14.49 3.99
C LYS A 460 -42.38 -14.06 5.24
N LYS A 461 -42.40 -14.90 6.27
CA LYS A 461 -42.99 -14.55 7.55
C LYS A 461 -42.07 -13.69 8.42
N LEU A 462 -40.76 -13.90 8.34
CA LEU A 462 -39.75 -13.15 9.12
C LEU A 462 -39.47 -11.78 8.50
N ASP A 463 -39.35 -11.71 7.18
CA ASP A 463 -39.25 -10.51 6.37
C ASP A 463 -40.22 -10.60 5.17
N PRO A 464 -41.37 -9.92 5.24
CA PRO A 464 -42.34 -9.88 4.14
C PRO A 464 -41.80 -9.29 2.83
N ASN A 465 -40.67 -8.58 2.85
CA ASN A 465 -40.07 -7.94 1.68
C ASN A 465 -38.90 -8.72 1.09
N VAL A 466 -38.54 -9.88 1.64
CA VAL A 466 -37.36 -10.68 1.26
C VAL A 466 -37.18 -10.83 -0.25
N GLU A 467 -38.23 -11.19 -0.99
CA GLU A 467 -38.19 -11.36 -2.45
C GLU A 467 -37.91 -10.02 -3.16
N ARG A 468 -38.60 -8.95 -2.75
CA ARG A 468 -38.45 -7.62 -3.35
C ARG A 468 -37.06 -7.04 -3.12
N THR A 469 -36.48 -7.30 -1.95
CA THR A 469 -35.14 -6.84 -1.59
C THR A 469 -34.08 -7.53 -2.46
N ILE A 470 -34.11 -8.86 -2.55
CA ILE A 470 -33.17 -9.62 -3.39
C ILE A 470 -33.32 -9.26 -4.88
N GLU A 471 -34.55 -9.13 -5.38
CA GLU A 471 -34.81 -8.67 -6.76
C GLU A 471 -34.23 -7.27 -7.02
N GLY A 472 -34.29 -6.38 -6.01
CA GLY A 472 -33.67 -5.06 -6.05
C GLY A 472 -32.15 -5.13 -6.27
N PHE A 473 -31.45 -5.97 -5.51
CA PHE A 473 -30.00 -6.19 -5.66
C PHE A 473 -29.64 -6.76 -7.03
N ILE A 474 -30.38 -7.77 -7.50
CA ILE A 474 -30.19 -8.36 -8.84
C ILE A 474 -30.31 -7.28 -9.91
N ARG A 475 -31.35 -6.44 -9.85
CA ARG A 475 -31.58 -5.38 -10.83
C ARG A 475 -30.46 -4.34 -10.81
N ARG A 476 -30.06 -3.85 -9.64
CA ARG A 476 -29.01 -2.82 -9.51
C ARG A 476 -27.67 -3.32 -10.04
N LEU A 477 -27.23 -4.50 -9.62
CA LEU A 477 -25.98 -5.11 -10.10
C LEU A 477 -26.02 -5.37 -11.62
N THR A 478 -27.16 -5.78 -12.15
CA THR A 478 -27.34 -5.97 -13.59
C THR A 478 -27.27 -4.64 -14.36
N ASP A 479 -27.88 -3.58 -13.83
CA ASP A 479 -27.83 -2.25 -14.44
C ASP A 479 -26.38 -1.69 -14.43
N ILE A 480 -25.66 -1.84 -13.32
CA ILE A 480 -24.24 -1.48 -13.20
C ILE A 480 -23.40 -2.22 -14.25
N ARG A 481 -23.60 -3.53 -14.37
CA ARG A 481 -22.90 -4.37 -15.36
C ARG A 481 -23.15 -3.88 -16.78
N HIS A 482 -24.40 -3.60 -17.15
CA HIS A 482 -24.74 -3.11 -18.48
C HIS A 482 -24.10 -1.75 -18.81
N TYR A 483 -24.00 -0.86 -17.82
CA TYR A 483 -23.31 0.42 -18.00
C TYR A 483 -21.81 0.21 -18.28
N ILE A 484 -21.13 -0.65 -17.51
CA ILE A 484 -19.71 -0.95 -17.70
C ILE A 484 -19.45 -1.59 -19.08
N ASP A 485 -20.27 -2.57 -19.48
CA ASP A 485 -20.17 -3.21 -20.79
C ASP A 485 -20.37 -2.19 -21.92
N GLY A 486 -21.26 -1.22 -21.71
CA GLY A 486 -21.49 -0.10 -22.64
C GLY A 486 -20.31 0.86 -22.74
N LEU A 487 -19.65 1.19 -21.63
CA LEU A 487 -18.46 2.05 -21.62
C LEU A 487 -17.26 1.42 -22.33
N ASN A 488 -17.06 0.11 -22.12
CA ASN A 488 -15.89 -0.59 -22.64
C ASN A 488 -16.10 -1.22 -24.03
N GLY A 489 -17.35 -1.36 -24.47
CA GLY A 489 -17.71 -2.04 -25.72
C GLY A 489 -17.49 -3.56 -25.73
N VAL A 490 -16.97 -4.12 -24.64
CA VAL A 490 -16.69 -5.55 -24.44
C VAL A 490 -16.98 -5.95 -23.00
N ASN A 491 -17.19 -7.25 -22.76
CA ASN A 491 -17.22 -7.77 -21.39
C ASN A 491 -15.87 -7.55 -20.73
N SER A 492 -15.90 -6.96 -19.55
CA SER A 492 -14.73 -6.80 -18.69
C SER A 492 -14.68 -7.87 -17.59
N ASP A 493 -13.52 -8.02 -16.96
CA ASP A 493 -13.38 -8.92 -15.80
C ASP A 493 -14.36 -8.55 -14.65
N LEU A 494 -14.65 -7.25 -14.49
CA LEU A 494 -15.65 -6.75 -13.53
C LEU A 494 -17.07 -7.18 -13.91
N SER A 495 -17.42 -7.11 -15.20
CA SER A 495 -18.73 -7.56 -15.69
C SER A 495 -18.98 -9.02 -15.37
N GLU A 496 -17.97 -9.88 -15.51
CA GLU A 496 -18.07 -11.30 -15.16
C GLU A 496 -18.12 -11.54 -13.64
N ALA A 497 -17.40 -10.75 -12.84
CA ALA A 497 -17.50 -10.81 -11.38
C ALA A 497 -18.88 -10.42 -10.87
N ILE A 498 -19.43 -9.29 -11.34
CA ILE A 498 -20.80 -8.85 -11.01
C ILE A 498 -21.82 -9.90 -11.44
N LYS A 499 -21.66 -10.49 -12.62
CA LYS A 499 -22.53 -11.57 -13.12
C LYS A 499 -22.49 -12.81 -12.21
N ALA A 500 -21.33 -13.17 -11.66
CA ALA A 500 -21.23 -14.25 -10.69
C ALA A 500 -22.02 -13.93 -9.41
N SER A 501 -21.90 -12.70 -8.89
CA SER A 501 -22.66 -12.22 -7.73
C SER A 501 -24.17 -12.19 -8.00
N VAL A 502 -24.59 -11.74 -9.18
CA VAL A 502 -26.00 -11.78 -9.61
C VAL A 502 -26.50 -13.22 -9.63
N SER A 503 -25.71 -14.17 -10.13
CA SER A 503 -26.11 -15.59 -10.15
C SER A 503 -26.31 -16.18 -8.74
N ILE A 504 -25.52 -15.75 -7.76
CA ILE A 504 -25.71 -16.14 -6.35
C ILE A 504 -27.04 -15.57 -5.83
N LEU A 505 -27.32 -14.29 -6.06
CA LEU A 505 -28.59 -13.65 -5.66
C LEU A 505 -29.80 -14.29 -6.36
N GLU A 506 -29.69 -14.67 -7.62
CA GLU A 506 -30.75 -15.39 -8.35
C GLU A 506 -31.04 -16.76 -7.72
N GLN A 507 -30.02 -17.46 -7.20
CA GLN A 507 -30.22 -18.70 -6.47
C GLN A 507 -30.92 -18.48 -5.12
N LEU A 508 -30.56 -17.41 -4.40
CA LEU A 508 -31.24 -17.02 -3.15
C LEU A 508 -32.68 -16.54 -3.41
N TYR A 509 -32.94 -15.90 -4.54
CA TYR A 509 -34.28 -15.48 -4.95
C TYR A 509 -35.17 -16.68 -5.31
N ALA A 510 -34.60 -17.70 -5.94
CA ALA A 510 -35.33 -18.90 -6.34
C ALA A 510 -35.90 -19.68 -5.15
N ASP A 511 -35.21 -19.66 -4.01
CA ASP A 511 -35.70 -20.20 -2.75
C ASP A 511 -35.23 -19.31 -1.58
N VAL A 512 -36.09 -18.36 -1.18
CA VAL A 512 -35.75 -17.40 -0.12
C VAL A 512 -35.62 -18.06 1.25
N ASP A 513 -36.17 -19.25 1.46
CA ASP A 513 -36.09 -19.95 2.74
C ASP A 513 -34.70 -20.57 2.97
N ASP A 514 -33.86 -20.66 1.93
CA ASP A 514 -32.46 -21.07 2.02
C ASP A 514 -31.53 -19.94 2.50
N ILE A 515 -31.97 -18.67 2.45
CA ILE A 515 -31.13 -17.51 2.78
C ILE A 515 -30.43 -17.65 4.13
N PRO A 516 -31.08 -18.10 5.23
CA PRO A 516 -30.40 -18.23 6.52
C PRO A 516 -29.27 -19.26 6.51
N VAL A 517 -29.41 -20.33 5.73
CA VAL A 517 -28.41 -21.41 5.60
C VAL A 517 -27.27 -20.98 4.67
N LYS A 518 -27.55 -20.08 3.73
CA LYS A 518 -26.61 -19.50 2.77
C LYS A 518 -26.21 -18.08 3.12
N ILE A 519 -26.26 -17.69 4.39
CA ILE A 519 -26.04 -16.30 4.82
C ILE A 519 -24.64 -15.77 4.43
N ASN A 520 -23.65 -16.67 4.33
CA ASN A 520 -22.29 -16.33 3.90
C ASN A 520 -22.19 -16.01 2.39
N ASP A 521 -23.23 -16.28 1.60
CA ASP A 521 -23.27 -15.90 0.19
C ASP A 521 -23.30 -14.36 0.04
N PHE A 522 -23.92 -13.62 0.97
CA PHE A 522 -23.84 -12.15 0.99
C PHE A 522 -22.40 -11.66 1.20
N ALA A 523 -21.69 -12.22 2.19
CA ALA A 523 -20.27 -11.93 2.41
C ALA A 523 -19.42 -12.31 1.19
N THR A 524 -19.74 -13.40 0.51
CA THR A 524 -19.08 -13.81 -0.74
C THR A 524 -19.31 -12.78 -1.86
N ILE A 525 -20.53 -12.29 -2.02
CA ILE A 525 -20.89 -11.23 -2.97
C ILE A 525 -20.14 -9.93 -2.64
N GLN A 526 -20.12 -9.54 -1.36
CA GLN A 526 -19.42 -8.36 -0.87
C GLN A 526 -17.92 -8.46 -1.15
N ASN A 527 -17.29 -9.60 -0.86
CA ASN A 527 -15.89 -9.87 -1.15
C ASN A 527 -15.57 -9.81 -2.65
N HIS A 528 -16.42 -10.44 -3.49
CA HIS A 528 -16.24 -10.39 -4.94
C HIS A 528 -16.28 -8.97 -5.49
N ILE A 529 -17.25 -8.15 -5.05
CA ILE A 529 -17.39 -6.78 -5.58
C ILE A 529 -16.37 -5.84 -4.94
N GLY A 530 -16.15 -5.93 -3.63
CA GLY A 530 -15.22 -5.10 -2.87
C GLY A 530 -13.77 -5.22 -3.33
N SER A 531 -13.32 -6.46 -3.62
CA SER A 531 -11.98 -6.69 -4.18
C SER A 531 -11.75 -5.97 -5.52
N TRP A 532 -12.79 -5.87 -6.35
CA TRP A 532 -12.74 -5.12 -7.61
C TRP A 532 -12.86 -3.61 -7.42
N MET A 533 -13.74 -3.15 -6.52
CA MET A 533 -13.91 -1.72 -6.23
C MET A 533 -12.59 -1.05 -5.83
N ALA A 534 -11.74 -1.76 -5.09
CA ALA A 534 -10.40 -1.27 -4.69
C ALA A 534 -9.50 -0.89 -5.87
N THR A 535 -9.73 -1.47 -7.04
CA THR A 535 -8.94 -1.23 -8.26
C THR A 535 -9.75 -0.54 -9.36
N LEU A 536 -11.06 -0.29 -9.13
CA LEU A 536 -11.97 0.22 -10.16
C LEU A 536 -11.51 1.56 -10.73
N THR A 537 -11.10 2.47 -9.86
CA THR A 537 -10.65 3.82 -10.21
C THR A 537 -9.21 3.87 -10.70
N GLN A 538 -8.45 2.78 -10.58
CA GLN A 538 -7.07 2.74 -11.05
C GLN A 538 -6.99 2.66 -12.58
N GLN A 539 -6.18 3.52 -13.18
CA GLN A 539 -6.01 3.71 -14.62
C GLN A 539 -4.55 3.52 -15.06
N PRO A 540 -3.94 2.33 -14.86
CA PRO A 540 -2.54 2.10 -15.24
C PRO A 540 -2.32 2.20 -16.76
N LEU A 541 -1.26 2.89 -17.16
CA LEU A 541 -0.80 2.99 -18.57
C LEU A 541 0.72 2.99 -18.61
N LEU A 542 1.31 2.09 -19.40
CA LEU A 542 2.75 2.04 -19.61
C LEU A 542 3.07 2.65 -20.97
N LEU A 543 3.99 3.62 -21.00
CA LEU A 543 4.35 4.38 -22.18
C LEU A 543 5.81 4.15 -22.57
N ASP A 544 6.08 3.96 -23.86
CA ASP A 544 7.44 3.85 -24.43
C ASP A 544 7.88 5.20 -25.01
N TYR A 545 7.10 5.75 -25.95
CA TYR A 545 7.32 7.10 -26.49
C TYR A 545 6.04 7.75 -27.01
N ILE A 546 6.12 9.07 -27.22
CA ILE A 546 5.10 9.90 -27.86
C ILE A 546 5.65 10.34 -29.23
N VAL A 547 4.78 10.38 -30.23
CA VAL A 547 5.11 10.90 -31.56
C VAL A 547 4.22 12.10 -31.85
N VAL A 548 4.83 13.20 -32.27
CA VAL A 548 4.11 14.36 -32.84
C VAL A 548 4.48 14.43 -34.31
N ARG A 549 3.49 14.42 -35.19
CA ARG A 549 3.72 14.38 -36.65
C ARG A 549 2.74 15.25 -37.42
N THR A 550 3.15 15.70 -38.61
CA THR A 550 2.20 16.34 -39.52
C THR A 550 1.22 15.28 -40.07
N PRO A 551 -0.05 15.64 -40.36
CA PRO A 551 -1.07 14.72 -40.86
C PRO A 551 -0.57 13.85 -42.00
N GLU A 552 -0.98 12.58 -42.01
CA GLU A 552 -0.66 11.61 -43.06
C GLU A 552 0.83 11.21 -43.19
N THR A 553 1.73 11.75 -42.36
CA THR A 553 3.16 11.36 -42.33
C THR A 553 3.34 9.89 -41.93
N ASP A 554 4.04 9.10 -42.76
CA ASP A 554 4.51 7.76 -42.40
C ASP A 554 5.80 7.85 -41.57
N THR A 555 5.71 7.53 -40.28
CA THR A 555 6.84 7.60 -39.33
C THR A 555 7.82 6.44 -39.50
N GLY A 556 7.44 5.36 -40.18
CA GLY A 556 8.22 4.13 -40.29
C GLY A 556 8.43 3.37 -38.97
N LEU A 557 7.84 3.85 -37.87
CA LEU A 557 7.91 3.24 -36.54
C LEU A 557 7.14 1.93 -36.50
N LYS A 558 7.61 0.98 -35.70
CA LYS A 558 7.09 -0.40 -35.67
C LYS A 558 6.82 -0.85 -34.25
N THR A 559 5.86 -1.76 -34.13
CA THR A 559 5.57 -2.48 -32.89
C THR A 559 6.10 -3.91 -33.00
N ALA A 560 6.37 -4.54 -31.86
CA ALA A 560 6.73 -5.94 -31.83
C ALA A 560 5.53 -6.79 -32.30
N THR A 561 5.79 -7.74 -33.18
CA THR A 561 4.87 -8.83 -33.49
C THR A 561 5.30 -10.10 -32.77
N VAL A 562 4.36 -11.02 -32.51
CA VAL A 562 4.63 -12.35 -31.90
C VAL A 562 5.81 -13.07 -32.58
N LEU A 563 5.93 -12.98 -33.91
CA LEU A 563 7.03 -13.60 -34.67
C LEU A 563 8.37 -12.88 -34.49
N SER A 564 8.36 -11.55 -34.33
CA SER A 564 9.58 -10.77 -34.09
C SER A 564 10.16 -10.95 -32.68
N ARG A 565 9.34 -11.31 -31.69
CA ARG A 565 9.80 -11.54 -30.30
C ARG A 565 10.66 -12.78 -30.14
N VAL A 566 10.42 -13.84 -30.90
CA VAL A 566 11.16 -15.10 -30.81
C VAL A 566 12.68 -14.94 -31.04
N PRO A 567 13.16 -14.33 -32.15
CA PRO A 567 14.59 -14.13 -32.35
C PRO A 567 15.20 -13.15 -31.35
N TYR A 568 14.45 -12.14 -30.89
CA TYR A 568 14.90 -11.22 -29.86
C TYR A 568 15.10 -11.93 -28.52
N ALA A 569 14.11 -12.70 -28.07
CA ALA A 569 14.20 -13.48 -26.83
C ALA A 569 15.35 -14.49 -26.85
N LEU A 570 15.60 -15.15 -28.00
CA LEU A 570 16.78 -16.01 -28.15
C LEU A 570 18.08 -15.22 -28.06
N THR A 571 18.15 -14.07 -28.72
CA THR A 571 19.33 -13.20 -28.68
C THR A 571 19.58 -12.68 -27.26
N ASP A 572 18.54 -12.26 -26.57
CA ASP A 572 18.59 -11.74 -25.21
C ASP A 572 18.97 -12.82 -24.19
N PHE A 573 18.40 -14.02 -24.33
CA PHE A 573 18.83 -15.21 -23.59
C PHE A 573 20.31 -15.52 -23.82
N PHE A 574 20.81 -15.47 -25.05
CA PHE A 574 22.25 -15.66 -25.29
C PHE A 574 23.08 -14.52 -24.70
N ARG A 575 22.62 -13.26 -24.76
CA ARG A 575 23.29 -12.14 -24.09
C ARG A 575 23.41 -12.41 -22.60
N SER A 576 22.37 -12.95 -21.95
CA SER A 576 22.41 -13.21 -20.50
C SER A 576 23.43 -14.26 -20.06
N PHE A 577 23.93 -15.15 -20.94
CA PHE A 577 25.03 -16.08 -20.61
C PHE A 577 26.43 -15.48 -20.77
N TYR A 578 26.57 -14.44 -21.59
CA TYR A 578 27.85 -13.74 -21.79
C TYR A 578 27.96 -12.46 -20.97
N MET A 579 26.83 -11.93 -20.48
CA MET A 579 26.85 -10.85 -19.51
C MET A 579 27.24 -11.41 -18.14
N ASP A 580 28.31 -10.84 -17.60
CA ASP A 580 28.82 -11.15 -16.29
C ASP A 580 27.89 -10.51 -15.23
N TYR A 581 26.84 -11.23 -14.84
CA TYR A 581 25.98 -10.85 -13.71
C TYR A 581 26.67 -11.09 -12.35
N ASP A 582 27.91 -11.57 -12.37
CA ASP A 582 28.65 -11.90 -11.17
C ASP A 582 29.25 -10.63 -10.55
N THR A 583 28.50 -9.99 -9.67
CA THR A 583 29.01 -8.96 -8.76
C THR A 583 30.11 -9.49 -7.83
N ARG A 584 30.31 -10.81 -7.77
CA ARG A 584 31.44 -11.49 -7.08
C ARG A 584 32.82 -11.12 -7.63
N LYS A 585 32.93 -10.47 -8.80
CA LYS A 585 34.22 -9.92 -9.25
C LYS A 585 34.81 -8.86 -8.31
N HIS A 586 34.02 -8.38 -7.35
CA HIS A 586 34.42 -7.44 -6.32
C HIS A 586 34.42 -7.99 -4.90
N ASN A 587 34.38 -9.32 -4.69
CA ASN A 587 34.77 -9.88 -3.39
C ASN A 587 36.26 -9.60 -3.18
N ARG A 588 36.57 -8.39 -2.67
CA ARG A 588 37.91 -8.05 -2.21
C ARG A 588 38.12 -8.89 -0.97
N GLU A 589 39.17 -9.72 -0.97
CA GLU A 589 39.47 -10.63 0.16
C GLU A 589 39.59 -9.89 1.51
N GLU A 590 39.91 -8.59 1.48
CA GLU A 590 40.10 -7.75 2.65
C GLU A 590 38.86 -6.90 3.04
N ALA A 591 37.73 -7.00 2.33
CA ALA A 591 36.53 -6.20 2.61
C ALA A 591 35.65 -6.81 3.72
N LEU A 592 34.98 -5.94 4.49
CA LEU A 592 34.04 -6.31 5.54
C LEU A 592 32.84 -7.04 4.92
N THR A 593 32.53 -8.25 5.36
CA THR A 593 31.43 -9.06 4.81
C THR A 593 30.17 -8.92 5.64
N VAL A 594 29.09 -8.44 5.01
CA VAL A 594 27.79 -8.22 5.64
C VAL A 594 26.75 -9.11 4.98
N TRP A 595 26.03 -9.92 5.74
CA TRP A 595 24.89 -10.71 5.24
C TRP A 595 23.57 -10.08 5.66
N VAL A 596 22.63 -9.94 4.73
CA VAL A 596 21.38 -9.19 4.97
C VAL A 596 20.16 -10.05 4.69
N GLN A 597 19.32 -10.25 5.71
CA GLN A 597 18.06 -11.01 5.61
C GLN A 597 16.88 -10.11 5.27
N ARG A 598 16.85 -9.53 4.06
CA ARG A 598 15.76 -8.68 3.57
C ARG A 598 15.46 -8.91 2.09
N GLY A 599 14.44 -8.25 1.57
CA GLY A 599 14.15 -8.23 0.13
C GLY A 599 15.31 -7.60 -0.68
N ARG A 600 15.38 -7.92 -1.97
CA ARG A 600 16.46 -7.42 -2.85
C ARG A 600 16.53 -5.90 -2.87
N ASP A 601 15.38 -5.22 -2.94
CA ASP A 601 15.31 -3.76 -3.03
C ASP A 601 15.97 -3.06 -1.84
N TYR A 602 15.71 -3.56 -0.62
CA TYR A 602 16.38 -3.12 0.61
C TYR A 602 17.91 -3.27 0.52
N VAL A 603 18.39 -4.40 -0.02
CA VAL A 603 19.82 -4.70 -0.11
C VAL A 603 20.52 -3.83 -1.15
N GLU A 604 19.89 -3.57 -2.30
CA GLU A 604 20.50 -2.72 -3.33
C GLU A 604 20.62 -1.26 -2.88
N LEU A 605 19.60 -0.72 -2.19
CA LEU A 605 19.69 0.63 -1.63
C LEU A 605 20.78 0.72 -0.55
N LEU A 606 20.89 -0.29 0.32
CA LEU A 606 21.95 -0.34 1.32
C LEU A 606 23.35 -0.34 0.67
N ARG A 607 23.53 -1.10 -0.42
CA ARG A 607 24.78 -1.09 -1.20
C ARG A 607 25.10 0.28 -1.76
N GLU A 608 24.11 0.93 -2.37
CA GLU A 608 24.29 2.26 -2.92
C GLU A 608 24.71 3.28 -1.85
N MET A 609 24.05 3.27 -0.69
CA MET A 609 24.44 4.13 0.43
C MET A 609 25.84 3.82 0.96
N VAL A 610 26.24 2.55 1.00
CA VAL A 610 27.60 2.17 1.38
C VAL A 610 28.63 2.74 0.40
N ASP A 611 28.39 2.60 -0.90
CA ASP A 611 29.31 3.05 -1.95
C ASP A 611 29.39 4.58 -2.02
N GLN A 612 28.29 5.28 -1.75
CA GLN A 612 28.21 6.75 -1.83
C GLN A 612 28.65 7.45 -0.55
N ASP A 613 28.44 6.81 0.61
CA ASP A 613 28.61 7.45 1.91
C ASP A 613 29.63 6.74 2.81
N PHE A 614 29.38 5.48 3.17
CA PHE A 614 30.20 4.77 4.15
C PHE A 614 31.65 4.58 3.70
N THR A 615 31.85 3.97 2.52
CA THR A 615 33.18 3.66 1.99
C THR A 615 33.98 4.93 1.72
N PRO A 616 33.42 5.99 1.09
CA PRO A 616 34.14 7.26 0.92
C PRO A 616 34.48 7.98 2.24
N ARG A 617 33.61 7.92 3.26
CA ARG A 617 33.85 8.57 4.56
C ARG A 617 34.90 7.83 5.40
N THR A 618 34.90 6.51 5.36
CA THR A 618 35.69 5.66 6.29
C THR A 618 36.91 5.01 5.65
N GLY A 619 36.89 4.83 4.32
CA GLY A 619 37.87 4.01 3.59
C GLY A 619 37.68 2.49 3.78
N ILE A 620 36.62 2.06 4.48
CA ILE A 620 36.33 0.64 4.72
C ILE A 620 35.48 0.12 3.57
N GLU A 621 36.00 -0.87 2.85
CA GLU A 621 35.27 -1.56 1.79
C GLU A 621 34.33 -2.63 2.37
N VAL A 622 33.13 -2.78 1.81
CA VAL A 622 32.08 -3.67 2.33
C VAL A 622 31.49 -4.55 1.24
N ASN A 623 31.48 -5.87 1.47
CA ASN A 623 30.80 -6.87 0.65
C ASN A 623 29.42 -7.18 1.24
N ILE A 624 28.36 -6.61 0.65
CA ILE A 624 26.98 -6.88 1.08
C ILE A 624 26.40 -8.06 0.30
N ASN A 625 26.00 -9.11 1.02
CA ASN A 625 25.43 -10.34 0.48
C ASN A 625 24.00 -10.56 0.97
N LEU A 626 23.11 -10.99 0.07
CA LEU A 626 21.74 -11.36 0.41
C LEU A 626 21.72 -12.70 1.16
N MET A 627 21.04 -12.75 2.30
CA MET A 627 20.75 -13.97 3.06
C MET A 627 19.27 -14.34 2.91
N PRO A 628 18.90 -15.13 1.88
CA PRO A 628 17.50 -15.48 1.63
C PRO A 628 16.91 -16.45 2.66
N ASN A 629 17.75 -17.12 3.45
CA ASN A 629 17.32 -18.07 4.47
C ASN A 629 18.16 -17.91 5.75
N PRO A 630 17.54 -17.64 6.92
CA PRO A 630 18.25 -17.48 8.19
C PRO A 630 19.05 -18.73 8.60
N ASN A 631 18.65 -19.93 8.16
CA ASN A 631 19.40 -21.16 8.44
C ASN A 631 20.82 -21.15 7.85
N MET A 632 21.11 -20.29 6.87
CA MET A 632 22.46 -20.10 6.34
C MET A 632 23.43 -19.62 7.43
N LEU A 633 23.00 -18.73 8.33
CA LEU A 633 23.86 -18.24 9.40
C LEU A 633 24.20 -19.35 10.40
N ILE A 634 23.22 -20.22 10.72
CA ILE A 634 23.42 -21.38 11.59
C ILE A 634 24.40 -22.39 10.96
N LEU A 635 24.17 -22.74 9.69
CA LEU A 635 25.03 -23.67 8.95
C LEU A 635 26.44 -23.11 8.74
N GLY A 636 26.54 -21.82 8.42
CA GLY A 636 27.79 -21.09 8.28
C GLY A 636 28.58 -21.08 9.58
N ASN A 637 27.94 -20.79 10.72
CA ASN A 637 28.59 -20.83 12.03
C ASN A 637 29.15 -22.21 12.37
N ALA A 638 28.38 -23.28 12.09
CA ALA A 638 28.83 -24.66 12.27
C ALA A 638 29.99 -25.03 11.32
N ALA A 639 30.01 -24.48 10.10
CA ALA A 639 31.08 -24.68 9.13
C ALA A 639 32.32 -23.79 9.37
N GLY A 640 32.19 -22.75 10.19
CA GLY A 640 33.21 -21.72 10.38
C GLY A 640 33.27 -20.67 9.27
N ASP A 641 32.25 -20.59 8.42
CA ASP A 641 32.13 -19.64 7.32
C ASP A 641 30.95 -18.70 7.62
N VAL A 642 31.25 -17.60 8.31
CA VAL A 642 30.27 -16.60 8.78
C VAL A 642 30.66 -15.21 8.28
N PRO A 643 29.69 -14.30 8.12
CA PRO A 643 30.01 -12.90 7.83
C PRO A 643 30.66 -12.23 9.04
N ASP A 644 31.16 -11.00 8.86
CA ASP A 644 31.52 -10.15 9.98
C ASP A 644 30.26 -9.61 10.69
N ILE A 645 29.23 -9.26 9.91
CA ILE A 645 27.96 -8.71 10.38
C ILE A 645 26.79 -9.45 9.73
N ALA A 646 25.75 -9.73 10.52
CA ALA A 646 24.44 -10.12 10.00
C ALA A 646 23.39 -9.04 10.31
N LEU A 647 22.66 -8.61 9.28
CA LEU A 647 21.57 -7.63 9.35
C LEU A 647 20.22 -8.29 9.07
N GLY A 648 19.16 -7.75 9.64
CA GLY A 648 17.79 -8.20 9.48
C GLY A 648 17.49 -9.51 10.19
N VAL A 649 18.33 -9.93 11.13
CA VAL A 649 18.12 -11.20 11.85
C VAL A 649 16.96 -11.06 12.82
N GLY A 650 16.27 -12.17 13.08
CA GLY A 650 15.11 -12.17 13.98
C GLY A 650 15.50 -11.87 15.43
N GLU A 651 14.53 -11.37 16.20
CA GLU A 651 14.67 -10.90 17.58
C GLU A 651 15.47 -11.84 18.52
N SER A 652 15.26 -13.16 18.45
CA SER A 652 15.96 -14.13 19.33
C SER A 652 17.37 -14.51 18.87
N THR A 653 17.74 -14.16 17.64
CA THR A 653 19.00 -14.60 17.03
C THR A 653 20.24 -14.11 17.79
N PRO A 654 20.34 -12.84 18.21
CA PRO A 654 21.48 -12.36 18.98
C PRO A 654 21.74 -13.17 20.26
N ALA A 655 20.71 -13.34 21.10
CA ALA A 655 20.81 -14.10 22.35
C ALA A 655 21.11 -15.60 22.09
N ASP A 656 20.52 -16.19 21.05
CA ASP A 656 20.79 -17.59 20.67
C ASP A 656 22.24 -17.85 20.26
N PHE A 657 22.85 -16.89 19.57
CA PHE A 657 24.25 -16.98 19.17
C PHE A 657 25.18 -16.62 20.33
N ALA A 658 24.78 -15.70 21.21
CA ALA A 658 25.48 -15.38 22.46
C ALA A 658 25.62 -16.63 23.35
N MET A 659 24.52 -17.36 23.60
CA MET A 659 24.51 -18.63 24.33
C MET A 659 25.49 -19.68 23.77
N ARG A 660 25.88 -19.55 22.50
CA ARG A 660 26.77 -20.48 21.78
C ARG A 660 28.17 -19.91 21.59
N ASN A 661 28.50 -18.76 22.20
CA ASN A 661 29.74 -18.03 22.01
C ASN A 661 30.03 -17.74 20.52
N ALA A 662 29.00 -17.35 19.77
CA ALA A 662 29.06 -17.11 18.34
C ALA A 662 28.71 -15.66 17.92
N ALA A 663 28.20 -14.86 18.86
CA ALA A 663 27.96 -13.42 18.68
C ALA A 663 28.94 -12.62 19.55
N GLU A 664 29.37 -11.48 19.05
CA GLU A 664 30.22 -10.55 19.80
C GLU A 664 29.42 -9.82 20.88
N ASP A 665 29.99 -9.67 22.07
CA ASP A 665 29.45 -8.76 23.08
C ASP A 665 29.80 -7.30 22.74
N LEU A 666 28.79 -6.51 22.37
CA LEU A 666 28.98 -5.12 21.95
C LEU A 666 29.31 -4.18 23.11
N THR A 667 29.11 -4.60 24.37
CA THR A 667 29.40 -3.76 25.55
C THR A 667 30.89 -3.48 25.72
N GLN A 668 31.76 -4.23 25.04
CA GLN A 668 33.21 -4.05 25.11
C GLN A 668 33.72 -2.79 24.36
N PHE A 669 32.92 -2.22 23.46
CA PHE A 669 33.33 -1.04 22.68
C PHE A 669 33.16 0.24 23.51
N SER A 670 34.15 1.13 23.44
CA SER A 670 34.25 2.28 24.36
C SER A 670 33.11 3.30 24.26
N ASP A 671 32.46 3.38 23.10
CA ASP A 671 31.34 4.28 22.80
C ASP A 671 29.98 3.53 22.73
N PHE A 672 29.92 2.30 23.27
CA PHE A 672 28.72 1.47 23.28
C PHE A 672 27.50 2.20 23.87
N GLU A 673 27.64 2.82 25.05
CA GLU A 673 26.53 3.49 25.74
C GLU A 673 25.90 4.62 24.89
N GLU A 674 26.72 5.37 24.14
CA GLU A 674 26.24 6.41 23.22
C GLU A 674 25.42 5.81 22.06
N VAL A 675 25.88 4.68 21.52
CA VAL A 675 25.22 4.00 20.41
C VAL A 675 23.95 3.31 20.89
N PHE A 676 23.99 2.68 22.07
CA PHE A 676 22.88 1.95 22.65
C PHE A 676 21.77 2.87 23.14
N GLY A 677 22.11 4.09 23.59
CA GLY A 677 21.15 5.12 23.98
C GLY A 677 20.20 5.60 22.87
N ARG A 678 20.41 5.17 21.62
CA ARG A 678 19.53 5.43 20.47
C ARG A 678 18.25 4.59 20.47
N PHE A 679 18.17 3.57 21.32
CA PHE A 679 17.13 2.55 21.31
C PHE A 679 16.36 2.48 22.63
N ILE A 680 15.12 2.04 22.57
CA ILE A 680 14.27 1.85 23.75
C ILE A 680 14.79 0.63 24.55
N PRO A 681 15.19 0.79 25.83
CA PRO A 681 15.77 -0.31 26.62
C PRO A 681 14.86 -1.53 26.73
N GLY A 682 13.54 -1.30 26.83
CA GLY A 682 12.54 -2.36 26.94
C GLY A 682 12.43 -3.23 25.68
N VAL A 683 12.72 -2.66 24.52
CA VAL A 683 12.79 -3.38 23.23
C VAL A 683 14.10 -4.16 23.15
N SER A 684 15.23 -3.51 23.45
CA SER A 684 16.56 -4.11 23.38
C SER A 684 16.78 -5.23 24.40
N ARG A 685 15.90 -5.39 25.40
CA ARG A 685 15.95 -6.46 26.42
C ARG A 685 16.09 -7.86 25.81
N SER A 686 15.50 -8.11 24.64
CA SER A 686 15.58 -9.43 23.98
C SER A 686 16.92 -9.71 23.30
N MET A 687 17.79 -8.72 23.15
CA MET A 687 19.15 -8.87 22.60
C MET A 687 20.24 -9.04 23.67
N MET A 688 19.83 -9.08 24.94
CA MET A 688 20.74 -9.20 26.07
C MET A 688 20.84 -10.63 26.57
N TYR A 689 22.04 -11.03 26.97
CA TYR A 689 22.31 -12.35 27.54
C TYR A 689 23.52 -12.26 28.47
N ASP A 690 23.45 -12.87 29.66
CA ASP A 690 24.57 -12.95 30.62
C ASP A 690 25.27 -11.60 30.91
N GLY A 691 24.48 -10.53 30.99
CA GLY A 691 24.96 -9.16 31.22
C GLY A 691 25.56 -8.44 30.01
N GLY A 692 25.73 -9.12 28.87
CA GLY A 692 26.19 -8.53 27.61
C GLY A 692 25.06 -8.16 26.65
N VAL A 693 25.40 -7.41 25.60
CA VAL A 693 24.46 -6.98 24.54
C VAL A 693 25.00 -7.44 23.19
N TYR A 694 24.25 -8.29 22.49
CA TYR A 694 24.75 -9.03 21.32
C TYR A 694 24.14 -8.57 19.99
N GLY A 695 23.36 -7.49 20.01
CA GLY A 695 22.79 -6.90 18.82
C GLY A 695 22.29 -5.48 19.03
N LEU A 696 22.04 -4.78 17.93
CA LEU A 696 21.40 -3.48 17.88
C LEU A 696 20.07 -3.58 17.11
N PRO A 697 18.96 -3.01 17.61
CA PRO A 697 17.71 -2.93 16.87
C PRO A 697 17.86 -2.17 15.54
N GLU A 698 17.32 -2.69 14.44
CA GLU A 698 17.25 -1.98 13.15
C GLU A 698 15.85 -1.45 12.87
N VAL A 699 14.85 -2.33 13.00
CA VAL A 699 13.43 -2.05 12.76
C VAL A 699 12.67 -2.44 14.01
N GLN A 700 11.73 -1.58 14.41
CA GLN A 700 10.79 -1.82 15.49
C GLN A 700 9.38 -1.92 14.91
N ASN A 701 8.63 -2.94 15.31
CA ASN A 701 7.22 -3.12 15.00
C ASN A 701 6.43 -2.85 16.28
N PHE A 702 5.27 -2.20 16.14
CA PHE A 702 4.38 -1.90 17.25
C PHE A 702 3.15 -2.78 17.26
N GLN A 703 2.58 -2.98 18.44
CA GLN A 703 1.21 -3.45 18.64
C GLN A 703 0.38 -2.27 19.10
N ILE A 704 -0.74 -2.00 18.44
CA ILE A 704 -1.59 -0.83 18.73
C ILE A 704 -3.06 -1.17 18.50
N LEU A 705 -3.97 -0.42 19.14
CA LEU A 705 -5.41 -0.64 18.97
C LEU A 705 -5.91 0.16 17.77
N PHE A 706 -6.49 -0.55 16.80
CA PHE A 706 -7.20 0.02 15.66
C PHE A 706 -8.69 0.08 15.98
N TYR A 707 -9.35 1.16 15.58
CA TYR A 707 -10.80 1.26 15.67
C TYR A 707 -11.42 2.02 14.49
N ARG A 708 -12.64 1.64 14.12
CA ARG A 708 -13.47 2.29 13.10
C ARG A 708 -14.27 3.43 13.70
N THR A 709 -13.90 4.67 13.38
CA THR A 709 -14.52 5.88 13.94
C THR A 709 -15.99 5.97 13.55
N ASP A 710 -16.30 5.69 12.28
CA ASP A 710 -17.66 5.72 11.73
C ASP A 710 -18.59 4.70 12.41
N ILE A 711 -18.08 3.50 12.73
CA ILE A 711 -18.86 2.46 13.40
C ILE A 711 -19.07 2.80 14.87
N LEU A 712 -18.02 3.22 15.60
CA LEU A 712 -18.14 3.59 17.01
C LEU A 712 -19.11 4.76 17.20
N ASP A 713 -18.99 5.80 16.36
CA ASP A 713 -19.89 6.97 16.38
C ASP A 713 -21.35 6.55 16.10
N SER A 714 -21.58 5.63 15.15
CA SER A 714 -22.93 5.15 14.82
C SER A 714 -23.59 4.35 15.96
N LEU A 715 -22.78 3.68 16.77
CA LEU A 715 -23.23 2.89 17.92
C LEU A 715 -23.21 3.68 19.24
N GLY A 716 -22.70 4.90 19.24
CA GLY A 716 -22.52 5.72 20.44
C GLY A 716 -21.50 5.14 21.43
N LEU A 717 -20.48 4.45 20.92
CA LEU A 717 -19.41 3.84 21.70
C LEU A 717 -18.19 4.77 21.78
N GLU A 718 -17.59 4.88 22.96
CA GLU A 718 -16.33 5.59 23.17
C GLU A 718 -15.13 4.69 22.89
N VAL A 719 -13.98 5.29 22.61
CA VAL A 719 -12.72 4.56 22.39
C VAL A 719 -12.19 4.07 23.75
N PRO A 720 -11.87 2.77 23.92
CA PRO A 720 -11.52 2.21 25.22
C PRO A 720 -10.05 2.50 25.56
N ASP A 721 -9.82 3.00 26.77
CA ASP A 721 -8.48 3.24 27.33
C ASP A 721 -8.03 2.10 28.26
N THR A 722 -9.01 1.36 28.82
CA THR A 722 -8.77 0.18 29.68
C THR A 722 -9.36 -1.10 29.11
N TRP A 723 -8.84 -2.25 29.56
CA TRP A 723 -9.42 -3.55 29.21
C TRP A 723 -10.87 -3.71 29.68
N GLU A 724 -11.25 -3.08 30.80
CA GLU A 724 -12.62 -3.14 31.31
C GLU A 724 -13.58 -2.42 30.36
N GLU A 725 -13.22 -1.22 29.89
CA GLU A 725 -13.99 -0.47 28.88
C GLU A 725 -14.08 -1.25 27.55
N LEU A 726 -13.00 -1.91 27.13
CA LEU A 726 -13.00 -2.78 25.96
C LEU A 726 -13.99 -3.95 26.14
N PHE A 727 -14.06 -4.53 27.34
CA PHE A 727 -15.01 -5.61 27.62
C PHE A 727 -16.46 -5.13 27.74
N ASP A 728 -16.67 -3.90 28.19
CA ASP A 728 -18.00 -3.30 28.33
C ASP A 728 -18.63 -2.91 26.99
N MET A 729 -17.82 -2.63 25.95
CA MET A 729 -18.34 -2.41 24.59
C MET A 729 -18.74 -3.70 23.86
N LEU A 730 -18.17 -4.84 24.23
CA LEU A 730 -18.39 -6.12 23.53
C LEU A 730 -19.87 -6.51 23.39
N PRO A 731 -20.73 -6.42 24.43
CA PRO A 731 -22.14 -6.73 24.28
C PRO A 731 -22.83 -5.93 23.18
N THR A 732 -22.55 -4.62 23.07
CA THR A 732 -23.13 -3.75 22.04
C THR A 732 -22.65 -4.16 20.65
N LEU A 733 -21.36 -4.47 20.50
CA LEU A 733 -20.82 -4.98 19.24
C LEU A 733 -21.48 -6.33 18.86
N GLN A 734 -21.58 -7.26 19.81
CA GLN A 734 -22.14 -8.60 19.59
C GLN A 734 -23.63 -8.57 19.26
N GLU A 735 -24.42 -7.68 19.87
CA GLU A 735 -25.82 -7.43 19.50
C GLU A 735 -25.97 -6.97 18.05
N ASN A 736 -24.95 -6.32 17.50
CA ASN A 736 -24.89 -5.88 16.10
C ASN A 736 -24.15 -6.86 15.17
N GLY A 737 -23.85 -8.07 15.65
CA GLY A 737 -23.15 -9.11 14.87
C GLY A 737 -21.66 -8.85 14.68
N MET A 738 -21.08 -7.92 15.43
CA MET A 738 -19.66 -7.54 15.40
C MET A 738 -18.90 -8.13 16.59
N THR A 739 -17.57 -8.08 16.55
CA THR A 739 -16.72 -8.47 17.68
C THR A 739 -15.40 -7.69 17.67
N ILE A 740 -14.46 -8.04 18.53
CA ILE A 740 -13.10 -7.47 18.55
C ILE A 740 -12.05 -8.49 18.17
N HIS A 741 -10.89 -8.02 17.71
CA HIS A 741 -9.73 -8.87 17.48
C HIS A 741 -8.66 -8.73 18.58
N TYR A 742 -8.22 -9.87 19.08
CA TYR A 742 -7.01 -10.03 19.88
C TYR A 742 -6.12 -11.11 19.25
N PRO A 743 -4.84 -10.83 18.93
CA PRO A 743 -3.93 -11.83 18.40
C PRO A 743 -3.75 -13.00 19.37
N LYS A 744 -4.30 -14.18 19.05
CA LYS A 744 -4.24 -15.37 19.93
C LYS A 744 -2.82 -15.66 20.42
N ALA A 745 -1.81 -15.51 19.55
CA ALA A 745 -0.42 -15.84 19.87
C ALA A 745 0.21 -14.91 20.92
N ASP A 746 -0.35 -13.72 21.15
CA ASP A 746 0.19 -12.77 22.12
C ASP A 746 -0.37 -13.04 23.52
N PHE A 747 0.27 -13.89 24.29
CA PHE A 747 -0.03 -13.98 25.73
C PHE A 747 0.72 -12.91 26.53
N SER A 748 1.83 -12.41 25.98
CA SER A 748 2.82 -11.56 26.65
C SER A 748 2.26 -10.20 27.06
N THR A 749 1.46 -9.53 26.23
CA THR A 749 0.85 -8.23 26.56
C THR A 749 0.04 -8.33 27.86
N ILE A 750 -0.91 -9.26 27.95
CA ILE A 750 -1.75 -9.44 29.15
C ILE A 750 -0.92 -9.83 30.38
N PHE A 751 0.15 -10.63 30.20
CA PHE A 751 1.07 -10.96 31.29
C PHE A 751 1.81 -9.73 31.82
N PHE A 752 2.46 -8.96 30.95
CA PHE A 752 3.24 -7.80 31.38
C PHE A 752 2.37 -6.69 31.96
N GLN A 753 1.18 -6.42 31.41
CA GLN A 753 0.28 -5.43 31.99
C GLN A 753 -0.24 -5.82 33.37
N ASN A 754 -0.38 -7.12 33.65
CA ASN A 754 -0.73 -7.62 34.99
C ASN A 754 0.49 -7.71 35.94
N GLY A 755 1.67 -7.28 35.50
CA GLY A 755 2.91 -7.32 36.29
C GLY A 755 3.54 -8.71 36.40
N ALA A 756 3.22 -9.63 35.48
CA ALA A 756 3.80 -10.97 35.45
C ALA A 756 5.04 -11.02 34.56
N GLU A 757 6.18 -11.42 35.14
CA GLU A 757 7.35 -11.85 34.36
C GLU A 757 7.24 -13.33 33.99
N VAL A 758 7.81 -13.69 32.84
CA VAL A 758 7.85 -15.08 32.35
C VAL A 758 8.99 -15.90 32.96
N TYR A 759 10.06 -15.22 33.38
CA TYR A 759 11.24 -15.81 34.03
C TYR A 759 11.57 -15.04 35.32
N ALA A 760 12.24 -15.70 36.25
CA ALA A 760 12.82 -15.05 37.42
C ALA A 760 14.01 -14.16 37.01
N ASP A 761 14.39 -13.24 37.90
CA ASP A 761 15.47 -12.27 37.66
C ASP A 761 16.81 -12.92 37.32
N ASP A 762 17.04 -14.13 37.83
CA ASP A 762 18.22 -14.95 37.54
C ASP A 762 18.24 -15.55 36.13
N GLY A 763 17.08 -15.62 35.45
CA GLY A 763 16.89 -16.27 34.16
C GLY A 763 16.90 -17.79 34.18
N LEU A 764 17.00 -18.40 35.35
CA LEU A 764 17.12 -19.85 35.53
C LEU A 764 15.76 -20.51 35.79
N HIS A 765 14.78 -19.75 36.28
CA HIS A 765 13.47 -20.28 36.68
C HIS A 765 12.32 -19.66 35.88
N ALA A 766 11.34 -20.48 35.50
CA ALA A 766 10.07 -20.01 34.93
C ALA A 766 9.13 -19.46 36.02
N MET A 767 8.41 -18.38 35.73
CA MET A 767 7.58 -17.63 36.70
C MET A 767 6.10 -17.47 36.31
N LEU A 768 5.61 -18.35 35.42
CA LEU A 768 4.24 -18.33 34.90
C LEU A 768 3.15 -18.45 35.97
N THR A 769 3.40 -19.15 37.08
CA THR A 769 2.42 -19.42 38.15
C THR A 769 2.53 -18.45 39.33
N SER A 770 3.08 -17.26 39.12
CA SER A 770 2.94 -16.16 40.09
C SER A 770 1.45 -15.75 40.23
N GLU A 771 1.09 -15.03 41.30
CA GLU A 771 -0.28 -14.50 41.44
C GLU A 771 -0.67 -13.62 40.23
N ALA A 772 0.26 -12.78 39.77
CA ALA A 772 0.11 -11.99 38.55
C ALA A 772 -0.05 -12.87 37.30
N GLY A 773 0.75 -13.94 37.16
CA GLY A 773 0.69 -14.87 36.03
C GLY A 773 -0.62 -15.66 35.97
N HIS A 774 -1.15 -16.10 37.12
CA HIS A 774 -2.49 -16.71 37.19
C HIS A 774 -3.60 -15.72 36.82
N LYS A 775 -3.51 -14.46 37.27
CA LYS A 775 -4.47 -13.42 36.91
C LYS A 775 -4.44 -13.15 35.40
N ALA A 776 -3.25 -13.01 34.83
CA ALA A 776 -3.03 -12.79 33.40
C ALA A 776 -3.54 -13.96 32.55
N PHE A 777 -3.16 -15.20 32.90
CA PHE A 777 -3.60 -16.38 32.16
C PHE A 777 -5.12 -16.55 32.20
N ARG A 778 -5.75 -16.30 33.36
CA ARG A 778 -7.21 -16.29 33.45
C ARG A 778 -7.82 -15.25 32.51
N MET A 779 -7.35 -14.00 32.57
CA MET A 779 -7.84 -12.93 31.69
C MET A 779 -7.70 -13.29 30.20
N TRP A 780 -6.55 -13.80 29.78
CA TRP A 780 -6.33 -14.23 28.39
C TRP A 780 -7.25 -15.37 27.96
N THR A 781 -7.51 -16.37 28.83
CA THR A 781 -8.44 -17.47 28.52
C THR A 781 -9.93 -17.04 28.59
N GLU A 782 -10.27 -16.04 29.40
CA GLU A 782 -11.64 -15.49 29.52
C GLU A 782 -12.07 -14.72 28.27
N LEU A 783 -11.13 -14.17 27.49
CA LEU A 783 -11.42 -13.62 26.16
C LEU A 783 -12.24 -14.60 25.31
N TYR A 784 -11.89 -15.88 25.38
CA TYR A 784 -12.53 -16.92 24.58
C TYR A 784 -13.66 -17.64 25.32
N THR A 785 -13.43 -17.98 26.60
CA THR A 785 -14.37 -18.80 27.38
C THR A 785 -15.55 -18.01 27.96
N LYS A 786 -15.38 -16.70 28.19
CA LYS A 786 -16.41 -15.82 28.78
C LYS A 786 -16.89 -14.77 27.78
N HIS A 787 -15.97 -14.12 27.07
CA HIS A 787 -16.28 -13.03 26.14
C HIS A 787 -16.55 -13.52 24.70
N ASN A 788 -16.36 -14.82 24.43
CA ASN A 788 -16.69 -15.46 23.16
C ASN A 788 -16.00 -14.82 21.95
N LEU A 789 -14.75 -14.38 22.10
CA LEU A 789 -13.93 -13.93 20.97
C LEU A 789 -13.65 -15.10 20.01
N PRO A 790 -13.55 -14.86 18.69
CA PRO A 790 -13.11 -15.87 17.73
C PRO A 790 -11.69 -16.36 18.05
N ILE A 791 -11.48 -17.67 18.00
CA ILE A 791 -10.19 -18.30 18.36
C ILE A 791 -9.08 -17.96 17.36
N ASP A 792 -9.40 -17.89 16.07
CA ASP A 792 -8.43 -17.62 15.03
C ASP A 792 -9.04 -16.64 14.01
N ILE A 793 -8.31 -15.57 13.74
CA ILE A 793 -8.67 -14.54 12.76
C ILE A 793 -7.44 -14.41 11.85
N PRO A 794 -7.36 -15.21 10.78
CA PRO A 794 -6.16 -15.29 9.95
C PRO A 794 -5.83 -13.98 9.22
N ALA A 795 -6.83 -13.11 9.01
CA ALA A 795 -6.68 -11.86 8.27
C ALA A 795 -7.47 -10.72 8.92
N PHE A 796 -7.00 -10.24 10.08
CA PHE A 796 -7.63 -9.12 10.79
C PHE A 796 -7.88 -7.90 9.90
N PHE A 797 -6.91 -7.56 9.02
CA PHE A 797 -7.04 -6.47 8.04
C PHE A 797 -8.36 -6.54 7.23
N GLN A 798 -8.75 -7.73 6.74
CA GLN A 798 -9.97 -7.86 5.92
C GLN A 798 -11.23 -7.63 6.76
N HIS A 799 -11.30 -8.23 7.95
CA HIS A 799 -12.44 -8.04 8.86
C HIS A 799 -12.58 -6.60 9.36
N PHE A 800 -11.45 -5.93 9.63
CA PHE A 800 -11.46 -4.53 10.01
C PHE A 800 -11.94 -3.63 8.86
N ARG A 801 -11.50 -3.95 7.64
CA ARG A 801 -11.92 -3.28 6.41
C ARG A 801 -13.42 -3.46 6.15
N ASP A 802 -13.93 -4.69 6.29
CA ASP A 802 -15.34 -5.05 6.11
C ASP A 802 -16.24 -4.49 7.24
N GLY A 803 -15.65 -4.20 8.41
CA GLY A 803 -16.33 -3.59 9.55
C GLY A 803 -17.04 -4.57 10.48
N ASP A 804 -16.91 -5.89 10.27
CA ASP A 804 -17.43 -6.91 11.19
C ASP A 804 -16.55 -7.07 12.45
N ILE A 805 -15.29 -6.63 12.37
CA ILE A 805 -14.40 -6.46 13.53
C ILE A 805 -13.92 -5.00 13.58
N PRO A 806 -14.76 -4.07 14.09
CA PRO A 806 -14.47 -2.64 14.06
C PRO A 806 -13.42 -2.18 15.07
N VAL A 807 -13.02 -3.04 16.02
CA VAL A 807 -12.00 -2.74 17.04
C VAL A 807 -11.05 -3.94 17.15
N GLY A 808 -9.74 -3.71 17.14
CA GLY A 808 -8.80 -4.81 17.29
C GLY A 808 -7.35 -4.39 17.43
N ILE A 809 -6.55 -5.26 18.03
CA ILE A 809 -5.12 -5.06 18.16
C ILE A 809 -4.43 -5.55 16.89
N GLY A 810 -3.66 -4.68 16.25
CA GLY A 810 -2.89 -4.97 15.05
C GLY A 810 -1.47 -4.44 15.14
N ASP A 811 -0.71 -4.67 14.09
CA ASP A 811 0.70 -4.32 14.03
C ASP A 811 1.03 -3.24 12.96
N PHE A 812 2.29 -2.86 12.84
CA PHE A 812 2.75 -1.91 11.82
C PHE A 812 2.39 -2.35 10.40
N ASN A 813 2.43 -3.65 10.10
CA ASN A 813 2.03 -4.14 8.79
C ASN A 813 0.52 -3.91 8.54
N THR A 814 -0.32 -4.13 9.55
CA THR A 814 -1.75 -3.81 9.47
C THR A 814 -1.97 -2.32 9.20
N TYR A 815 -1.21 -1.43 9.87
CA TYR A 815 -1.25 0.01 9.62
C TYR A 815 -0.92 0.36 8.16
N VAL A 816 0.19 -0.16 7.62
CA VAL A 816 0.59 0.07 6.23
C VAL A 816 -0.47 -0.48 5.26
N GLN A 817 -1.01 -1.67 5.50
CA GLN A 817 -2.08 -2.26 4.68
C GLN A 817 -3.33 -1.37 4.64
N LEU A 818 -3.75 -0.81 5.77
CA LEU A 818 -4.89 0.11 5.81
C LEU A 818 -4.63 1.41 5.04
N LEU A 819 -3.41 1.94 5.09
CA LEU A 819 -3.04 3.14 4.34
C LEU A 819 -3.02 2.93 2.82
N VAL A 820 -2.54 1.77 2.34
CA VAL A 820 -2.30 1.56 0.90
C VAL A 820 -3.36 0.70 0.19
N ALA A 821 -4.09 -0.14 0.93
CA ALA A 821 -4.97 -1.17 0.37
C ALA A 821 -6.44 -1.06 0.82
N ALA A 822 -6.81 -0.05 1.60
CA ALA A 822 -8.19 0.21 2.04
C ALA A 822 -8.63 1.68 1.82
N PRO A 823 -8.53 2.21 0.58
CA PRO A 823 -8.85 3.61 0.29
C PRO A 823 -10.27 4.01 0.69
N GLU A 824 -11.23 3.09 0.64
CA GLU A 824 -12.65 3.31 0.94
C GLU A 824 -12.94 3.68 2.41
N ILE A 825 -12.07 3.29 3.35
CA ILE A 825 -12.21 3.62 4.77
C ILE A 825 -11.18 4.66 5.22
N THR A 826 -10.48 5.30 4.29
CA THR A 826 -9.48 6.34 4.63
C THR A 826 -10.14 7.45 5.44
N GLY A 827 -9.65 7.70 6.66
CA GLY A 827 -10.20 8.70 7.59
C GLY A 827 -11.41 8.22 8.41
N HIS A 828 -11.85 6.97 8.22
CA HIS A 828 -12.87 6.31 9.03
C HIS A 828 -12.29 5.31 10.04
N TRP A 829 -10.98 5.36 10.24
CA TRP A 829 -10.29 4.61 11.27
C TRP A 829 -9.18 5.46 11.88
N LYS A 830 -8.82 5.13 13.11
CA LYS A 830 -7.69 5.71 13.83
C LYS A 830 -6.99 4.63 14.65
N ILE A 831 -5.82 4.97 15.17
CA ILE A 831 -5.08 4.17 16.14
C ILE A 831 -5.01 4.89 17.49
N VAL A 832 -5.02 4.12 18.56
CA VAL A 832 -4.74 4.58 19.93
C VAL A 832 -3.87 3.55 20.65
N PRO A 833 -3.13 3.93 21.70
CA PRO A 833 -2.38 2.99 22.52
C PRO A 833 -3.26 1.81 22.96
N LEU A 834 -2.63 0.67 23.21
CA LEU A 834 -3.32 -0.53 23.69
C LEU A 834 -4.11 -0.22 24.97
N PRO A 835 -5.30 -0.83 25.15
CA PRO A 835 -5.98 -0.80 26.43
C PRO A 835 -5.02 -1.27 27.53
N GLY A 836 -4.97 -0.51 28.61
CA GLY A 836 -4.07 -0.81 29.73
C GLY A 836 -4.80 -1.24 30.99
N ILE A 837 -4.03 -1.37 32.07
CA ILE A 837 -4.53 -1.61 33.41
C ILE A 837 -4.23 -0.38 34.27
N GLU A 838 -5.29 0.24 34.80
CA GLU A 838 -5.18 1.35 35.73
C GLU A 838 -4.43 0.93 37.00
N GLN A 839 -3.38 1.67 37.33
CA GLN A 839 -2.57 1.47 38.53
C GLN A 839 -3.16 2.27 39.71
N PRO A 840 -2.83 1.95 40.98
CA PRO A 840 -3.31 2.69 42.15
C PRO A 840 -3.05 4.21 42.17
N GLY A 841 -2.22 4.73 41.25
CA GLY A 841 -1.94 6.15 41.06
C GLY A 841 -2.70 6.83 39.92
N GLY A 842 -3.60 6.13 39.22
CA GLY A 842 -4.36 6.63 38.07
C GLY A 842 -3.63 6.60 36.73
N GLU A 843 -2.34 6.24 36.71
CA GLU A 843 -1.62 5.96 35.46
C GLU A 843 -2.07 4.60 34.90
N ILE A 844 -2.31 4.54 33.60
CA ILE A 844 -2.72 3.31 32.94
C ILE A 844 -1.48 2.65 32.32
N ALA A 845 -1.14 1.46 32.79
CA ALA A 845 0.04 0.74 32.33
C ALA A 845 -0.27 -0.11 31.08
N ARG A 846 0.52 0.09 30.01
CA ARG A 846 0.29 -0.52 28.68
C ARG A 846 1.42 -1.43 28.20
N TRP A 847 2.12 -2.05 29.15
CA TRP A 847 3.27 -2.92 28.87
C TRP A 847 2.97 -3.93 27.76
N SER A 848 3.75 -3.89 26.68
CA SER A 848 3.56 -4.79 25.53
C SER A 848 4.89 -5.07 24.82
N PRO A 849 5.11 -6.29 24.31
CA PRO A 849 6.23 -6.56 23.43
C PRO A 849 6.13 -5.76 22.12
N GLN A 850 7.28 -5.51 21.52
CA GLN A 850 7.41 -4.84 20.23
C GLN A 850 8.29 -5.72 19.35
N GLY A 851 7.82 -6.12 18.17
CA GLY A 851 8.63 -6.99 17.30
C GLY A 851 9.87 -6.26 16.80
N ILE A 852 11.00 -6.93 16.67
CA ILE A 852 12.23 -6.32 16.14
C ILE A 852 13.00 -7.21 15.17
N SER A 853 13.81 -6.54 14.36
CA SER A 853 14.94 -7.18 13.66
C SER A 853 16.23 -6.52 14.10
N ALA A 854 17.31 -7.30 14.10
CA ALA A 854 18.58 -6.90 14.70
C ALA A 854 19.73 -6.88 13.69
N ALA A 855 20.70 -6.02 13.98
CA ALA A 855 22.06 -6.08 13.50
C ALA A 855 22.90 -6.83 14.56
N MET A 856 23.68 -7.84 14.16
CA MET A 856 24.60 -8.54 15.06
C MET A 856 26.00 -8.66 14.46
N MET A 857 27.02 -8.63 15.31
CA MET A 857 28.40 -8.92 14.93
C MET A 857 28.75 -10.35 15.31
N MET A 858 29.45 -11.05 14.42
CA MET A 858 29.87 -12.43 14.65
C MET A 858 31.18 -12.46 15.43
N GLU A 859 31.26 -13.30 16.46
CA GLU A 859 32.46 -13.43 17.33
C GLU A 859 33.74 -13.78 16.54
N LYS A 860 33.58 -14.51 15.43
CA LYS A 860 34.69 -14.95 14.56
C LYS A 860 35.25 -13.86 13.64
N SER A 861 34.69 -12.65 13.64
CA SER A 861 35.21 -11.57 12.80
C SER A 861 36.63 -11.19 13.23
N ASP A 862 37.55 -11.13 12.27
CA ASP A 862 38.89 -10.59 12.46
C ASP A 862 38.91 -9.04 12.32
N ARG A 863 37.77 -8.42 11.96
CA ARG A 863 37.62 -6.99 11.65
C ARG A 863 36.61 -6.29 12.60
N LYS A 864 36.63 -6.64 13.89
CA LYS A 864 35.65 -6.18 14.90
C LYS A 864 35.49 -4.65 14.96
N GLU A 865 36.57 -3.88 14.86
CA GLU A 865 36.51 -2.40 14.86
C GLU A 865 35.86 -1.81 13.59
N ASP A 866 36.16 -2.37 12.42
CA ASP A 866 35.53 -1.96 11.16
C ASP A 866 34.05 -2.35 11.15
N ALA A 867 33.73 -3.53 11.69
CA ALA A 867 32.37 -4.01 11.86
C ALA A 867 31.58 -3.10 12.82
N TRP A 868 32.18 -2.69 13.94
CA TRP A 868 31.57 -1.74 14.86
C TRP A 868 31.35 -0.38 14.21
N THR A 869 32.32 0.12 13.44
CA THR A 869 32.19 1.36 12.67
C THR A 869 31.02 1.31 11.69
N PHE A 870 30.83 0.18 11.00
CA PHE A 870 29.68 -0.06 10.14
C PHE A 870 28.35 -0.06 10.92
N LEU A 871 28.26 -0.79 12.04
CA LEU A 871 27.05 -0.83 12.87
C LEU A 871 26.66 0.57 13.39
N LYS A 872 27.63 1.37 13.80
CA LYS A 872 27.41 2.76 14.24
C LYS A 872 26.86 3.65 13.13
N TRP A 873 27.41 3.52 11.93
CA TRP A 873 26.95 4.24 10.74
C TRP A 873 25.54 3.80 10.37
N TRP A 874 25.33 2.49 10.21
CA TRP A 874 24.07 1.91 9.77
C TRP A 874 22.91 2.29 10.68
N THR A 875 23.13 2.22 12.00
CA THR A 875 22.10 2.54 13.01
C THR A 875 22.04 4.02 13.41
N SER A 876 22.79 4.90 12.73
CA SER A 876 22.75 6.34 13.03
C SER A 876 21.44 6.98 12.59
N ALA A 877 21.05 8.07 13.26
CA ALA A 877 19.81 8.76 12.94
C ALA A 877 19.80 9.31 11.50
N GLU A 878 20.93 9.86 11.04
CA GLU A 878 21.11 10.38 9.67
C GLU A 878 20.86 9.27 8.62
N VAL A 879 21.54 8.14 8.77
CA VAL A 879 21.48 7.03 7.80
C VAL A 879 20.11 6.36 7.83
N GLN A 880 19.55 6.09 9.01
CA GLN A 880 18.23 5.47 9.14
C GLN A 880 17.12 6.35 8.55
N SER A 881 17.18 7.66 8.77
CA SER A 881 16.20 8.59 8.21
C SER A 881 16.33 8.72 6.69
N GLN A 882 17.56 8.74 6.18
CA GLN A 882 17.80 8.78 4.73
C GLN A 882 17.33 7.49 4.06
N TYR A 883 17.70 6.34 4.61
CA TYR A 883 17.30 5.03 4.09
C TYR A 883 15.77 4.88 4.05
N ALA A 884 15.06 5.32 5.10
CA ALA A 884 13.61 5.31 5.13
C ALA A 884 12.97 6.20 4.06
N ARG A 885 13.46 7.44 3.90
CA ARG A 885 12.96 8.38 2.88
C ARG A 885 13.22 7.87 1.47
N ASP A 886 14.40 7.32 1.21
CA ASP A 886 14.76 6.80 -0.10
C ASP A 886 13.95 5.55 -0.45
N LEU A 887 13.72 4.64 0.51
CA LEU A 887 12.83 3.50 0.30
C LEU A 887 11.42 3.94 -0.08
N GLU A 888 10.82 4.85 0.68
CA GLU A 888 9.47 5.36 0.37
C GLU A 888 9.44 6.12 -0.96
N SER A 889 10.47 6.92 -1.26
CA SER A 889 10.57 7.67 -2.51
C SER A 889 10.75 6.76 -3.72
N PHE A 890 11.52 5.67 -3.59
CA PHE A 890 11.82 4.77 -4.69
C PHE A 890 10.77 3.69 -4.89
N TYR A 891 10.16 3.20 -3.84
CA TYR A 891 9.33 2.00 -3.92
C TYR A 891 7.89 2.22 -3.43
N GLY A 892 7.57 3.39 -2.89
CA GLY A 892 6.23 3.73 -2.41
C GLY A 892 6.07 3.51 -0.91
N LEU A 893 4.92 3.94 -0.40
CA LEU A 893 4.58 3.88 1.04
C LEU A 893 4.53 2.45 1.57
N GLU A 894 4.28 1.46 0.73
CA GLU A 894 4.28 0.04 1.08
C GLU A 894 5.67 -0.49 1.48
N PHE A 895 6.75 0.25 1.19
CA PHE A 895 8.13 -0.03 1.61
C PHE A 895 8.56 0.82 2.82
N ARG A 896 7.61 1.45 3.53
CA ARG A 896 7.90 2.27 4.72
C ARG A 896 8.80 1.53 5.71
N TRP A 897 9.88 2.19 6.09
CA TRP A 897 10.89 1.67 7.00
C TRP A 897 10.65 2.16 8.44
N ASN A 898 10.20 1.27 9.31
CA ASN A 898 9.93 1.61 10.71
C ASN A 898 11.20 1.46 11.58
N THR A 899 12.10 2.44 11.50
CA THR A 899 13.38 2.41 12.20
C THR A 899 13.22 2.26 13.72
N ALA A 900 14.11 1.48 14.34
CA ALA A 900 14.17 1.36 15.80
C ALA A 900 14.94 2.53 16.47
N ASN A 901 15.62 3.37 15.67
CA ASN A 901 16.32 4.54 16.21
C ASN A 901 15.30 5.63 16.57
N VAL A 902 15.24 5.97 17.87
CA VAL A 902 14.25 6.90 18.43
C VAL A 902 14.33 8.29 17.79
N GLU A 903 15.54 8.79 17.52
CA GLU A 903 15.75 10.09 16.89
C GLU A 903 15.39 10.09 15.40
N ALA A 904 15.72 9.01 14.68
CA ALA A 904 15.32 8.87 13.28
C ALA A 904 13.79 8.83 13.16
N MET A 905 13.11 8.08 14.04
CA MET A 905 11.65 7.95 14.06
C MET A 905 10.95 9.31 14.20
N LYS A 906 11.51 10.24 15.00
CA LYS A 906 10.99 11.61 15.14
C LYS A 906 11.05 12.42 13.83
N SER A 907 11.98 12.09 12.94
CA SER A 907 12.15 12.78 11.65
C SER A 907 11.36 12.12 10.51
N LEU A 908 10.82 10.92 10.73
CA LEU A 908 9.96 10.25 9.76
C LEU A 908 8.58 10.91 9.76
N VAL A 909 7.95 10.94 8.59
CA VAL A 909 6.67 11.62 8.43
C VAL A 909 5.53 10.68 8.80
N TRP A 910 4.90 11.00 9.92
CA TRP A 910 3.68 10.38 10.42
C TRP A 910 2.59 11.45 10.57
N PRO A 911 1.30 11.10 10.40
CA PRO A 911 0.23 11.97 10.90
C PRO A 911 0.46 12.26 12.39
N ALA A 912 0.25 13.52 12.82
CA ALA A 912 0.57 13.95 14.18
C ALA A 912 -0.11 13.09 15.28
N ASP A 913 -1.42 12.84 15.15
CA ASP A 913 -2.19 12.00 16.09
C ASP A 913 -1.63 10.56 16.16
N ASP A 914 -1.24 9.99 15.01
CA ASP A 914 -0.70 8.64 14.92
C ASP A 914 0.66 8.56 15.59
N LEU A 915 1.53 9.56 15.36
CA LEU A 915 2.85 9.63 16.00
C LEU A 915 2.72 9.75 17.53
N GLU A 916 1.75 10.52 18.02
CA GLU A 916 1.47 10.65 19.44
C GLU A 916 1.08 9.30 20.05
N ALA A 917 0.12 8.59 19.44
CA ALA A 917 -0.30 7.26 19.88
C ALA A 917 0.84 6.23 19.85
N LEU A 918 1.68 6.27 18.80
CA LEU A 918 2.84 5.39 18.66
C LEU A 918 3.92 5.68 19.72
N ARG A 919 4.19 6.95 20.02
CA ARG A 919 5.15 7.34 21.07
C ARG A 919 4.66 6.92 22.44
N GLU A 920 3.38 7.14 22.75
CA GLU A 920 2.80 6.70 24.01
C GLU A 920 2.85 5.17 24.11
N GLN A 921 2.52 4.42 23.06
CA GLN A 921 2.63 2.96 23.11
C GLN A 921 4.09 2.48 23.25
N ALA A 922 5.04 3.13 22.57
CA ALA A 922 6.46 2.79 22.63
C ALA A 922 7.09 3.04 24.00
N ARG A 923 6.58 4.02 24.76
CA ARG A 923 6.96 4.28 26.17
C ARG A 923 6.78 3.03 27.05
N TRP A 924 5.80 2.17 26.72
CA TRP A 924 5.50 0.94 27.43
C TRP A 924 6.08 -0.33 26.78
N ALA A 925 7.06 -0.20 25.89
CA ALA A 925 7.68 -1.34 25.23
C ALA A 925 8.41 -2.24 26.24
N LYS A 926 8.14 -3.55 26.18
CA LYS A 926 8.81 -4.54 27.03
C LYS A 926 8.84 -5.91 26.36
N ASN A 927 9.99 -6.30 25.85
CA ASN A 927 10.18 -7.59 25.20
C ASN A 927 10.52 -8.68 26.21
N MET A 928 10.28 -9.94 25.81
CA MET A 928 10.69 -11.08 26.61
C MET A 928 12.21 -11.26 26.49
N PRO A 929 12.93 -11.55 27.58
CA PRO A 929 14.32 -11.96 27.49
C PRO A 929 14.39 -13.40 26.97
N TYR A 930 15.49 -13.74 26.29
CA TYR A 930 15.72 -15.11 25.84
C TYR A 930 16.76 -15.80 26.72
N VAL A 931 16.33 -16.91 27.32
CA VAL A 931 17.12 -17.74 28.23
C VAL A 931 17.22 -19.17 27.69
N PRO A 932 18.15 -20.00 28.17
CA PRO A 932 18.25 -21.39 27.77
C PRO A 932 16.91 -22.13 27.92
N GLY A 933 16.33 -22.56 26.79
CA GLY A 933 15.01 -23.21 26.74
C GLY A 933 13.83 -22.31 26.35
N TYR A 934 14.05 -21.02 26.04
CA TYR A 934 12.98 -20.06 25.73
C TYR A 934 12.03 -20.51 24.61
N TYR A 935 12.52 -21.19 23.56
CA TYR A 935 11.71 -21.68 22.44
C TYR A 935 10.58 -22.63 22.87
N PHE A 936 10.67 -23.16 24.09
CA PHE A 936 9.67 -24.03 24.68
C PHE A 936 8.52 -23.24 25.35
N LEU A 937 8.73 -21.96 25.70
CA LEU A 937 7.75 -21.10 26.38
C LEU A 937 6.48 -20.93 25.55
N THR A 938 6.59 -20.41 24.32
CA THR A 938 5.43 -20.15 23.46
C THR A 938 4.60 -21.42 23.24
N ARG A 939 5.28 -22.56 23.04
CA ARG A 939 4.62 -23.86 22.88
C ARG A 939 3.86 -24.28 24.15
N GLU A 940 4.49 -24.16 25.32
CA GLU A 940 3.85 -24.52 26.58
C GLU A 940 2.70 -23.57 26.95
N MET A 941 2.78 -22.29 26.57
CA MET A 941 1.65 -21.36 26.69
C MET A 941 0.50 -21.74 25.77
N GLU A 942 0.78 -22.14 24.53
CA GLU A 942 -0.24 -22.66 23.61
C GLU A 942 -0.89 -23.93 24.15
N PHE A 943 -0.12 -24.87 24.70
CA PHE A 943 -0.66 -26.08 25.33
C PHE A 943 -1.50 -25.75 26.57
N ALA A 944 -1.05 -24.79 27.40
CA ALA A 944 -1.83 -24.36 28.55
C ALA A 944 -3.19 -23.80 28.09
N TRP A 945 -3.16 -22.92 27.09
CA TRP A 945 -4.34 -22.31 26.50
C TRP A 945 -5.28 -23.36 25.90
N ASN A 946 -4.77 -24.30 25.10
CA ASN A 946 -5.58 -25.36 24.46
C ASN A 946 -6.27 -26.25 25.50
N ARG A 947 -5.55 -26.67 26.55
CA ARG A 947 -6.15 -27.45 27.65
C ARG A 947 -7.27 -26.66 28.34
N THR A 948 -7.11 -25.36 28.54
CA THR A 948 -8.13 -24.54 29.21
C THR A 948 -9.33 -24.23 28.33
N VAL A 949 -9.10 -23.73 27.12
CA VAL A 949 -10.17 -23.24 26.23
C VAL A 949 -10.85 -24.39 25.48
N LEU A 950 -10.11 -25.42 25.05
CA LEU A 950 -10.65 -26.51 24.23
C LEU A 950 -11.01 -27.74 25.06
N GLU A 951 -10.19 -28.08 26.06
CA GLU A 951 -10.37 -29.28 26.89
C GLU A 951 -11.08 -29.00 28.22
N ASN A 952 -11.43 -27.75 28.51
CA ASN A 952 -12.08 -27.30 29.75
C ASN A 952 -11.31 -27.65 31.04
N MET A 953 -9.99 -27.78 30.96
CA MET A 953 -9.13 -27.92 32.14
C MET A 953 -9.09 -26.60 32.92
N PRO A 954 -9.19 -26.61 34.26
CA PRO A 954 -9.05 -25.40 35.05
C PRO A 954 -7.76 -24.63 34.72
N ALA A 955 -7.89 -23.32 34.48
CA ALA A 955 -6.79 -22.47 34.02
C ALA A 955 -5.53 -22.59 34.91
N ARG A 956 -5.72 -22.68 36.23
CA ARG A 956 -4.64 -22.83 37.20
C ARG A 956 -3.84 -24.12 37.00
N GLU A 957 -4.53 -25.26 36.93
CA GLU A 957 -3.91 -26.58 36.76
C GLU A 957 -3.19 -26.68 35.42
N SER A 958 -3.81 -26.13 34.37
CA SER A 958 -3.21 -26.10 33.04
C SER A 958 -1.91 -25.28 33.01
N LEU A 959 -1.88 -24.10 33.64
CA LEU A 959 -0.67 -23.28 33.68
C LEU A 959 0.44 -23.94 34.53
N GLU A 960 0.08 -24.55 35.67
CA GLU A 960 1.01 -25.30 36.53
C GLU A 960 1.70 -26.44 35.75
N GLN A 961 0.95 -27.19 34.94
CA GLN A 961 1.51 -28.26 34.12
C GLN A 961 2.49 -27.71 33.06
N SER A 962 2.18 -26.59 32.42
CA SER A 962 3.05 -25.95 31.43
C SER A 962 4.33 -25.38 32.05
N GLN A 963 4.25 -24.74 33.22
CA GLN A 963 5.43 -24.28 33.93
C GLN A 963 6.37 -25.44 34.29
N LEU A 964 5.84 -26.56 34.79
CA LEU A 964 6.64 -27.74 35.11
C LEU A 964 7.34 -28.31 33.87
N SER A 965 6.65 -28.32 32.72
CA SER A 965 7.21 -28.77 31.44
C SER A 965 8.32 -27.82 30.97
N LEU A 966 8.07 -26.51 30.99
CA LEU A 966 9.02 -25.47 30.65
C LEU A 966 10.28 -25.54 31.54
N GLN A 967 10.13 -25.61 32.85
CA GLN A 967 11.26 -25.69 33.79
C GLN A 967 12.13 -26.92 33.53
N ARG A 968 11.53 -28.08 33.20
CA ARG A 968 12.30 -29.29 32.86
C ARG A 968 13.16 -29.08 31.62
N GLU A 969 12.63 -28.42 30.60
CA GLU A 969 13.39 -28.12 29.40
C GLU A 969 14.47 -27.05 29.67
N MET A 970 14.16 -26.01 30.44
CA MET A 970 15.14 -25.00 30.86
C MET A 970 16.31 -25.65 31.61
N ASN A 971 16.02 -26.49 32.62
CA ASN A 971 17.04 -27.24 33.34
C ASN A 971 17.89 -28.11 32.40
N ARG A 972 17.26 -28.75 31.40
CA ARG A 972 18.01 -29.56 30.42
C ARG A 972 18.96 -28.69 29.60
N ARG A 973 18.52 -27.51 29.15
CA ARG A 973 19.36 -26.58 28.36
C ARG A 973 20.44 -25.92 29.18
N GLN A 974 20.16 -25.53 30.42
CA GLN A 974 21.16 -25.04 31.35
C GLN A 974 22.29 -26.07 31.53
N ASN A 975 21.95 -27.35 31.72
CA ASN A 975 22.94 -28.43 31.76
C ASN A 975 23.71 -28.60 30.45
N ASP A 976 23.05 -28.49 29.27
CA ASP A 976 23.72 -28.55 27.96
C ASP A 976 24.78 -27.44 27.80
N PHE A 977 24.55 -26.27 28.42
CA PHE A 977 25.45 -25.10 28.39
C PHE A 977 26.39 -24.99 29.61
N GLY A 978 26.31 -25.92 30.56
CA GLY A 978 27.15 -25.90 31.77
C GLY A 978 26.80 -24.81 32.79
N ILE A 979 25.56 -24.33 32.78
CA ILE A 979 25.03 -23.33 33.73
C ILE A 979 24.62 -24.06 35.03
N GLU A 980 25.15 -23.60 36.16
CA GLU A 980 24.88 -24.15 37.49
C GLU A 980 23.75 -23.40 38.21
N ALA A 981 23.13 -24.03 39.21
CA ALA A 981 21.97 -23.47 39.92
C ALA A 981 22.25 -22.19 40.74
N GLY A 982 23.53 -21.80 40.90
CA GLY A 982 23.94 -20.58 41.57
C GLY A 982 24.30 -19.42 40.63
N ASP A 983 24.24 -19.65 39.31
CA ASP A 983 24.56 -18.65 38.30
C ASP A 983 23.43 -17.61 38.18
N HIS A 984 23.71 -16.53 37.43
CA HIS A 984 22.74 -15.45 37.21
C HIS A 984 22.96 -14.86 35.82
N LEU A 985 21.99 -15.01 34.92
CA LEU A 985 22.11 -14.58 33.51
C LEU A 985 21.94 -13.07 33.29
N GLY A 986 21.85 -12.30 34.37
CA GLY A 986 21.86 -10.84 34.32
C GLY A 986 20.67 -10.26 33.58
N ILE A 987 19.46 -10.84 33.73
CA ILE A 987 18.28 -10.38 32.99
C ILE A 987 17.92 -8.95 33.39
N PRO A 988 17.88 -8.00 32.44
CA PRO A 988 17.43 -6.64 32.72
C PRO A 988 15.98 -6.62 33.18
N GLN A 989 15.71 -5.87 34.24
CA GLN A 989 14.36 -5.65 34.74
C GLN A 989 13.84 -4.29 34.27
N ILE A 990 12.80 -4.31 33.44
CA ILE A 990 12.16 -3.11 32.90
C ILE A 990 10.92 -2.82 33.76
N VAL A 991 11.03 -1.84 34.64
CA VAL A 991 10.03 -1.51 35.67
C VAL A 991 9.52 -0.07 35.58
N GLN A 992 10.10 0.75 34.71
CA GLN A 992 9.69 2.13 34.46
C GLN A 992 9.50 2.35 32.96
N PRO A 993 8.45 3.09 32.56
CA PRO A 993 8.26 3.45 31.16
C PRO A 993 9.44 4.26 30.62
N TYR A 994 9.68 4.17 29.31
CA TYR A 994 10.75 4.91 28.65
C TYR A 994 10.30 6.34 28.29
N GLU A 995 10.98 7.33 28.82
CA GLU A 995 10.70 8.74 28.54
C GLU A 995 11.47 9.21 27.29
N TRP A 996 10.75 9.58 26.24
CA TRP A 996 11.34 10.17 25.05
C TRP A 996 11.71 11.63 25.36
N GLU A 997 12.99 11.96 25.52
CA GLU A 997 13.39 13.35 25.74
C GLU A 997 12.86 14.26 24.61
N GLU A 998 12.00 15.22 24.96
CA GLU A 998 11.69 16.40 24.14
C GLU A 998 12.85 17.37 24.31
N ASN A 999 13.93 17.17 23.56
CA ASN A 999 14.88 18.25 23.39
C ASN A 999 14.20 19.31 22.50
N ASP A 1000 13.61 20.32 23.13
CA ASP A 1000 13.28 21.61 22.53
C ASP A 1000 14.47 22.05 21.64
N ARG A 1001 14.33 21.93 20.33
CA ARG A 1001 15.26 22.48 19.34
C ARG A 1001 14.54 23.46 18.45
#